data_AF-A0A8B7ZVM4-F1
#
_entry.id   AF-A0A8B7ZVM4-F1
#
_cell.length_a   1.000
_cell.length_b   1.000
_cell.length_c   1.000
_cell.angle_alpha   90.00
_cell.angle_beta   90.00
_cell.angle_gamma   90.00
#
_symmetry.space_group_name_H-M   'P 1'
#
loop_
_entity.id
_entity.type
_entity.pdbx_description
1 polymer ?
#
loop_
_entity_poly.entity_id
_entity_poly.type
_entity_poly.pdbx_seq_one_letter_code
_entity_poly.pdbx_strand_id
1 'polypeptide(L)'
;MLNSGRLFLRYKLSEPVSNDTVYDEELTRRLNDQIRELKDESGRLYKLLSERDYEIRKLKKQREEDRLALGGGGIAGDTAAMKIVELSKKNRELTAELESERTKVKQLMRKVRDTEKELAVALQQSQNVEGRGKSGQQRPVLTKEQSQNQAEAMATELKNLQDTLAKSQAKQTDYRNQVNVLKQELKVTHKILSSELGENVNIQDIKNDNSSWRGRAQQILLLQNKVSELNRQLDQFKSRPGTEMSLEEQFMTMDVSDDRSSLTSALPRGPKGGGGGTMDERQKLRIRQQERGRREEQEKAALELKSMEEDYSKLKEKLEASKARNKVLANEIKSVKQQLTTLLDKGKHDNELIEALLSQQGQLKKHLELSSKQQQEVQRMREQASQELQLRSQQDANTVEQLRLIIKEKEAKIRQLEETVQEMSQMHEQQWQQQQTIHLNGGTDTAPDRPQSRPLSIMSVDRPVPAERHSGVSFGSPAPPQSRQGSRPPTGNRSASKLSNGEVSGRASSRGVRPASTGSLTLASGEGSEEWRRQLQHCKSLCQVAEVERDKLMELVQILQTRADEANVKTTEAQSSLQEAKQRNVWLEKQLGKVKVEGSTNSGKGAKKSSTVVKMSVSGGYLADSDLVEGDLPLNQQMLDELQTRLAIKIDENDALKSAVKSTLKAKEEDLKLYHDMMRQTKEVFLQGLRQFRQSGGNSS
;
A
#
# COMPACT_ATOMS: atom_id res chain seq x y z
N MET A 1 73.62 -55.92 66.80
CA MET A 1 73.56 -57.39 66.72
C MET A 1 73.47 -57.76 65.24
N LEU A 2 74.23 -58.70 64.67
CA LEU A 2 75.26 -59.59 65.24
C LEU A 2 76.63 -59.38 64.54
N ASN A 3 77.62 -60.21 64.85
CA ASN A 3 79.04 -59.93 64.67
C ASN A 3 79.74 -60.93 63.70
N SER A 4 81.01 -60.63 63.37
CA SER A 4 82.05 -61.53 62.82
C SER A 4 81.98 -61.97 61.35
N GLY A 5 83.17 -62.08 60.72
CA GLY A 5 83.31 -62.62 59.36
C GLY A 5 84.61 -62.37 58.57
N ARG A 6 85.76 -62.02 59.20
CA ARG A 6 87.04 -61.99 58.46
C ARG A 6 87.50 -63.42 58.15
N LEU A 7 87.53 -63.80 56.87
CA LEU A 7 88.26 -64.97 56.38
C LEU A 7 89.26 -64.56 55.30
N PHE A 8 90.54 -64.81 55.57
CA PHE A 8 91.67 -64.37 54.73
C PHE A 8 92.25 -65.57 53.98
N LEU A 9 91.59 -65.97 52.88
CA LEU A 9 92.01 -67.13 52.09
C LEU A 9 93.06 -66.75 51.04
N ARG A 10 94.33 -66.98 51.40
CA ARG A 10 95.51 -66.72 50.55
C ARG A 10 95.87 -67.98 49.74
N TYR A 11 95.43 -68.08 48.49
CA TYR A 11 95.84 -69.17 47.59
C TYR A 11 96.31 -68.69 46.20
N LYS A 12 97.60 -68.98 45.94
CA LYS A 12 98.31 -69.25 44.68
C LYS A 12 98.06 -68.37 43.43
N LEU A 13 99.18 -67.85 42.91
CA LEU A 13 99.34 -67.45 41.51
C LEU A 13 99.28 -68.68 40.59
N SER A 14 98.32 -68.73 39.65
CA SER A 14 98.45 -69.46 38.38
C SER A 14 97.21 -69.26 37.49
N GLU A 15 97.26 -68.29 36.57
CA GLU A 15 96.83 -68.38 35.15
C GLU A 15 96.80 -66.99 34.49
N PRO A 16 97.11 -66.87 33.19
CA PRO A 16 96.96 -65.61 32.45
C PRO A 16 95.48 -65.40 32.10
N VAL A 17 94.90 -64.27 32.52
CA VAL A 17 93.52 -63.92 32.16
C VAL A 17 93.42 -63.68 30.66
N SER A 18 92.46 -64.34 30.02
CA SER A 18 92.20 -64.33 28.57
C SER A 18 91.92 -62.93 28.00
N ASN A 19 92.07 -62.80 26.67
CA ASN A 19 91.82 -61.58 25.88
C ASN A 19 90.34 -61.12 25.83
N ASP A 20 89.43 -61.68 26.65
CA ASP A 20 88.03 -61.28 26.71
C ASP A 20 87.81 -59.87 27.31
N THR A 21 88.73 -59.42 28.16
CA THR A 21 88.66 -58.11 28.85
C THR A 21 88.56 -56.92 27.89
N VAL A 22 89.22 -56.98 26.71
CA VAL A 22 89.17 -55.89 25.72
C VAL A 22 87.78 -55.79 25.07
N TYR A 23 87.12 -56.93 24.83
CA TYR A 23 85.76 -56.95 24.31
C TYR A 23 84.73 -56.49 25.36
N ASP A 24 84.94 -56.85 26.62
CA ASP A 24 84.09 -56.40 27.73
C ASP A 24 84.24 -54.89 28.01
N GLU A 25 85.45 -54.32 27.89
CA GLU A 25 85.67 -52.88 27.94
C GLU A 25 84.99 -52.14 26.78
N GLU A 26 85.11 -52.60 25.52
CA GLU A 26 84.41 -51.97 24.40
C GLU A 26 82.89 -52.08 24.53
N LEU A 27 82.37 -53.24 24.95
CA LEU A 27 80.94 -53.46 25.16
C LEU A 27 80.42 -52.56 26.30
N THR A 28 81.12 -52.53 27.43
CA THR A 28 80.82 -51.64 28.56
C THR A 28 80.86 -50.17 28.14
N ARG A 29 81.78 -49.77 27.26
CA ARG A 29 81.84 -48.40 26.72
C ARG A 29 80.62 -48.08 25.86
N ARG A 30 80.30 -48.94 24.88
CA ARG A 30 79.10 -48.81 24.02
C ARG A 30 77.81 -48.77 24.84
N LEU A 31 77.68 -49.61 25.87
CA LEU A 31 76.53 -49.61 26.78
C LEU A 31 76.46 -48.33 27.62
N ASN A 32 77.57 -47.79 28.11
CA ASN A 32 77.58 -46.52 28.85
C ASN A 32 77.23 -45.33 27.94
N ASP A 33 77.71 -45.32 26.70
CA ASP A 33 77.36 -44.29 25.71
C ASP A 33 75.87 -44.38 25.34
N GLN A 34 75.31 -45.58 25.12
CA GLN A 34 73.86 -45.77 24.93
C GLN A 34 73.05 -45.35 26.16
N ILE A 35 73.49 -45.68 27.38
CA ILE A 35 72.85 -45.23 28.63
C ILE A 35 72.87 -43.70 28.74
N ARG A 36 73.92 -43.04 28.24
CA ARG A 36 74.03 -41.58 28.18
C ARG A 36 73.07 -40.99 27.14
N GLU A 37 73.06 -41.50 25.91
CA GLU A 37 72.13 -41.07 24.86
C GLU A 37 70.67 -41.23 25.30
N LEU A 38 70.32 -42.35 25.93
CA LEU A 38 68.98 -42.59 26.48
C LEU A 38 68.62 -41.63 27.62
N LYS A 39 69.59 -41.22 28.46
CA LYS A 39 69.38 -40.18 29.49
C LYS A 39 69.19 -38.80 28.87
N ASP A 40 70.00 -38.45 27.86
CA ASP A 40 69.93 -37.16 27.17
C ASP A 40 68.67 -37.04 26.28
N GLU A 41 68.16 -38.15 25.73
CA GLU A 41 66.84 -38.22 25.09
C GLU A 41 65.71 -38.15 26.12
N SER A 42 65.79 -38.90 27.22
CA SER A 42 64.80 -38.83 28.31
C SER A 42 64.68 -37.40 28.86
N GLY A 43 65.80 -36.69 29.04
CA GLY A 43 65.81 -35.29 29.47
C GLY A 43 65.16 -34.34 28.47
N ARG A 44 65.38 -34.56 27.16
CA ARG A 44 64.71 -33.80 26.09
C ARG A 44 63.20 -34.09 26.04
N LEU A 45 62.79 -35.35 26.21
CA LEU A 45 61.39 -35.76 26.30
C LEU A 45 60.68 -35.18 27.53
N TYR A 46 61.30 -35.21 28.71
CA TYR A 46 60.73 -34.57 29.92
C TYR A 46 60.57 -33.05 29.74
N LYS A 47 61.54 -32.39 29.11
CA LYS A 47 61.42 -30.95 28.81
C LYS A 47 60.24 -30.69 27.85
N LEU A 48 60.17 -31.42 26.74
CA LEU A 48 59.08 -31.28 25.77
C LEU A 48 57.71 -31.59 26.41
N LEU A 49 57.62 -32.62 27.27
CA LEU A 49 56.42 -32.93 28.04
C LEU A 49 56.01 -31.73 28.92
N SER A 50 56.94 -31.13 29.66
CA SER A 50 56.66 -29.98 30.52
C SER A 50 56.20 -28.74 29.75
N GLU A 51 56.71 -28.53 28.53
CA GLU A 51 56.29 -27.48 27.61
C GLU A 51 54.85 -27.74 27.10
N ARG A 52 54.53 -28.99 26.75
CA ARG A 52 53.16 -29.39 26.36
C ARG A 52 52.18 -29.36 27.52
N ASP A 53 52.57 -29.73 28.73
CA ASP A 53 51.72 -29.59 29.93
C ASP A 53 51.49 -28.12 30.29
N TYR A 54 52.45 -27.24 30.04
CA TYR A 54 52.24 -25.79 30.15
C TYR A 54 51.28 -25.29 29.07
N GLU A 55 51.44 -25.70 27.81
CA GLU A 55 50.56 -25.36 26.70
C GLU A 55 49.12 -25.86 26.94
N ILE A 56 48.94 -27.10 27.39
CA ILE A 56 47.64 -27.69 27.76
C ILE A 56 47.02 -26.94 28.92
N ARG A 57 47.78 -26.56 29.96
CA ARG A 57 47.28 -25.72 31.06
C ARG A 57 46.85 -24.33 30.57
N LYS A 58 47.63 -23.71 29.68
CA LYS A 58 47.30 -22.41 29.07
C LYS A 58 46.04 -22.50 28.21
N LEU A 59 45.90 -23.54 27.37
CA LEU A 59 44.74 -23.75 26.52
C LEU A 59 43.48 -24.13 27.32
N LYS A 60 43.61 -24.90 28.41
CA LYS A 60 42.51 -25.15 29.35
C LYS A 60 42.08 -23.86 30.06
N LYS A 61 43.03 -23.03 30.50
CA LYS A 61 42.75 -21.73 31.10
C LYS A 61 42.07 -20.78 30.10
N GLN A 62 42.62 -20.64 28.89
CA GLN A 62 42.01 -19.83 27.82
C GLN A 62 40.58 -20.30 27.53
N ARG A 63 40.36 -21.62 27.37
CA ARG A 63 39.01 -22.18 27.17
C ARG A 63 38.04 -21.90 28.32
N GLU A 64 38.55 -21.78 29.54
CA GLU A 64 37.73 -21.44 30.71
C GLU A 64 37.43 -19.94 30.77
N GLU A 65 38.41 -19.09 30.44
CA GLU A 65 38.23 -17.64 30.28
C GLU A 65 37.27 -17.32 29.11
N ASP A 66 37.39 -18.03 27.98
CA ASP A 66 36.46 -17.99 26.85
C ASP A 66 35.06 -18.49 27.26
N ARG A 67 34.98 -19.55 28.09
CA ARG A 67 33.71 -20.07 28.63
C ARG A 67 33.05 -19.07 29.59
N LEU A 68 33.82 -18.29 30.33
CA LEU A 68 33.31 -17.23 31.21
C LEU A 68 32.94 -15.95 30.43
N ALA A 69 33.66 -15.64 29.33
CA ALA A 69 33.40 -14.49 28.47
C ALA A 69 32.21 -14.69 27.52
N LEU A 70 32.02 -15.90 26.97
CA LEU A 70 30.85 -16.29 26.18
C LEU A 70 29.68 -16.73 27.06
N GLY A 71 29.97 -17.36 28.21
CA GLY A 71 29.01 -17.86 29.19
C GLY A 71 28.85 -16.92 30.38
N GLY A 72 28.52 -15.65 30.12
CA GLY A 72 28.28 -14.64 31.14
C GLY A 72 27.04 -14.92 32.01
N GLY A 73 27.19 -15.73 33.06
CA GLY A 73 26.27 -15.74 34.21
C GLY A 73 25.14 -16.78 34.21
N GLY A 74 25.49 -18.08 34.30
CA GLY A 74 24.60 -19.13 34.81
C GLY A 74 23.24 -19.25 34.11
N ILE A 75 22.16 -19.29 34.91
CA ILE A 75 20.77 -19.59 34.48
C ILE A 75 20.30 -18.77 33.26
N ALA A 76 20.82 -17.55 33.06
CA ALA A 76 20.51 -16.73 31.90
C ALA A 76 20.98 -17.34 30.57
N GLY A 77 22.13 -18.04 30.56
CA GLY A 77 22.64 -18.74 29.37
C GLY A 77 21.78 -19.93 28.98
N ASP A 78 21.40 -20.77 29.95
CA ASP A 78 20.48 -21.89 29.73
C ASP A 78 19.08 -21.40 29.34
N THR A 79 18.63 -20.28 29.91
CA THR A 79 17.37 -19.61 29.51
C THR A 79 17.43 -19.14 28.06
N ALA A 80 18.55 -18.57 27.61
CA ALA A 80 18.73 -18.17 26.21
C ALA A 80 18.75 -19.39 25.27
N ALA A 81 19.45 -20.48 25.64
CA ALA A 81 19.46 -21.72 24.88
C ALA A 81 18.06 -22.36 24.78
N MET A 82 17.35 -22.47 25.90
CA MET A 82 15.95 -22.90 25.94
C MET A 82 15.07 -22.00 25.07
N LYS A 83 15.24 -20.68 25.12
CA LYS A 83 14.43 -19.75 24.33
C LYS A 83 14.71 -19.84 22.83
N ILE A 84 15.95 -20.11 22.42
CA ILE A 84 16.30 -20.40 21.02
C ILE A 84 15.61 -21.69 20.55
N VAL A 85 15.58 -22.74 21.38
CA VAL A 85 14.88 -24.00 21.06
C VAL A 85 13.35 -23.81 21.02
N GLU A 86 12.77 -23.10 21.99
CA GLU A 86 11.34 -22.79 22.05
C GLU A 86 10.90 -21.95 20.84
N LEU A 87 11.64 -20.88 20.50
CA LEU A 87 11.38 -20.06 19.32
C LEU A 87 11.56 -20.87 18.03
N SER A 88 12.54 -21.77 17.96
CA SER A 88 12.73 -22.66 16.80
C SER A 88 11.56 -23.64 16.64
N LYS A 89 11.04 -24.20 17.75
CA LYS A 89 9.84 -25.05 17.76
C LYS A 89 8.62 -24.25 17.30
N LYS A 90 8.40 -23.07 17.87
CA LYS A 90 7.29 -22.16 17.52
C LYS A 90 7.35 -21.69 16.07
N ASN A 91 8.53 -21.49 15.51
CA ASN A 91 8.72 -21.13 14.09
C ASN A 91 8.34 -22.31 13.16
N ARG A 92 8.69 -23.56 13.52
CA ARG A 92 8.22 -24.77 12.81
C ARG A 92 6.70 -24.93 12.91
N GLU A 93 6.12 -24.72 14.09
CA GLU A 93 4.67 -24.79 14.31
C GLU A 93 3.92 -23.75 13.47
N LEU A 94 4.35 -22.49 13.50
CA LEU A 94 3.78 -21.42 12.66
C LEU A 94 3.97 -21.68 11.16
N THR A 95 5.05 -22.35 10.75
CA THR A 95 5.26 -22.76 9.35
C THR A 95 4.24 -23.83 8.94
N ALA A 96 4.04 -24.85 9.77
CA ALA A 96 3.06 -25.91 9.52
C ALA A 96 1.60 -25.41 9.53
N GLU A 97 1.28 -24.45 10.40
CA GLU A 97 -0.04 -23.79 10.47
C GLU A 97 -0.29 -22.89 9.24
N LEU A 98 0.75 -22.18 8.77
CA LEU A 98 0.70 -21.40 7.54
C LEU A 98 0.56 -22.30 6.30
N GLU A 99 1.16 -23.48 6.29
CA GLU A 99 1.00 -24.48 5.23
C GLU A 99 -0.39 -25.13 5.26
N SER A 100 -0.93 -25.48 6.43
CA SER A 100 -2.27 -26.05 6.55
C SER A 100 -3.35 -25.06 6.10
N GLU A 101 -3.29 -23.79 6.52
CA GLU A 101 -4.21 -22.76 6.02
C GLU A 101 -4.01 -22.47 4.51
N ARG A 102 -2.78 -22.53 3.98
CA ARG A 102 -2.56 -22.51 2.51
C ARG A 102 -3.25 -23.68 1.80
N THR A 103 -3.29 -24.88 2.37
CA THR A 103 -4.05 -26.00 1.78
C THR A 103 -5.56 -25.81 1.90
N LYS A 104 -6.04 -25.25 3.01
CA LYS A 104 -7.46 -24.96 3.26
C LYS A 104 -7.99 -23.87 2.33
N VAL A 105 -7.23 -22.80 2.10
CA VAL A 105 -7.52 -21.80 1.07
C VAL A 105 -7.56 -22.44 -0.32
N LYS A 106 -6.59 -23.30 -0.68
CA LYS A 106 -6.62 -24.03 -1.97
C LYS A 106 -7.83 -24.96 -2.11
N GLN A 107 -8.34 -25.55 -1.03
CA GLN A 107 -9.57 -26.35 -1.03
C GLN A 107 -10.82 -25.47 -1.18
N LEU A 108 -10.89 -24.34 -0.49
CA LEU A 108 -11.99 -23.38 -0.63
C LEU A 108 -12.04 -22.79 -2.05
N MET A 109 -10.90 -22.43 -2.65
CA MET A 109 -10.82 -21.98 -4.05
C MET A 109 -11.20 -23.07 -5.07
N ARG A 110 -11.12 -24.36 -4.72
CA ARG A 110 -11.70 -25.43 -5.55
C ARG A 110 -13.21 -25.43 -5.40
N LYS A 111 -13.73 -25.50 -4.17
CA LYS A 111 -15.18 -25.47 -3.89
C LYS A 111 -15.87 -24.28 -4.55
N VAL A 112 -15.32 -23.07 -4.43
CA VAL A 112 -15.84 -21.86 -5.09
C VAL A 112 -15.92 -22.07 -6.60
N ARG A 113 -14.81 -22.48 -7.25
CA ARG A 113 -14.78 -22.74 -8.71
C ARG A 113 -15.75 -23.84 -9.15
N ASP A 114 -15.95 -24.85 -8.32
CA ASP A 114 -16.84 -25.96 -8.64
C ASP A 114 -18.32 -25.55 -8.47
N THR A 115 -18.66 -24.77 -7.43
CA THR A 115 -19.99 -24.14 -7.31
C THR A 115 -20.25 -23.05 -8.36
N GLU A 116 -19.22 -22.34 -8.83
CA GLU A 116 -19.32 -21.39 -9.95
C GLU A 116 -19.67 -22.12 -11.26
N LYS A 117 -19.10 -23.30 -11.51
CA LYS A 117 -19.49 -24.16 -12.64
C LYS A 117 -20.90 -24.69 -12.48
N GLU A 118 -21.28 -25.17 -11.30
CA GLU A 118 -22.63 -25.67 -11.04
C GLU A 118 -23.68 -24.56 -11.26
N LEU A 119 -23.38 -23.33 -10.81
CA LEU A 119 -24.21 -22.15 -11.06
C LEU A 119 -24.26 -21.79 -12.56
N ALA A 120 -23.13 -21.82 -13.27
CA ALA A 120 -23.09 -21.58 -14.71
C ALA A 120 -23.90 -22.63 -15.50
N VAL A 121 -23.80 -23.91 -15.12
CA VAL A 121 -24.60 -25.01 -15.70
C VAL A 121 -26.09 -24.84 -15.38
N ALA A 122 -26.45 -24.46 -14.16
CA ALA A 122 -27.85 -24.18 -13.78
C ALA A 122 -28.43 -22.98 -14.56
N LEU A 123 -27.66 -21.92 -14.78
CA LEU A 123 -28.05 -20.77 -15.61
C LEU A 123 -28.19 -21.16 -17.08
N GLN A 124 -27.29 -22.00 -17.62
CA GLN A 124 -27.38 -22.51 -18.99
C GLN A 124 -28.57 -23.46 -19.18
N GLN A 125 -28.89 -24.28 -18.18
CA GLN A 125 -30.10 -25.10 -18.14
C GLN A 125 -31.36 -24.21 -18.08
N SER A 126 -31.36 -23.14 -17.28
CA SER A 126 -32.44 -22.15 -17.25
C SER A 126 -32.71 -21.51 -18.61
N GLN A 127 -31.67 -21.13 -19.35
CA GLN A 127 -31.81 -20.54 -20.69
C GLN A 127 -32.33 -21.53 -21.75
N ASN A 128 -32.01 -22.83 -21.62
CA ASN A 128 -32.55 -23.86 -22.52
C ASN A 128 -34.04 -24.18 -22.30
N VAL A 129 -34.67 -23.70 -21.21
CA VAL A 129 -36.09 -23.98 -20.89
C VAL A 129 -37.05 -22.92 -21.47
N GLU A 130 -36.59 -21.72 -21.82
CA GLU A 130 -37.44 -20.66 -22.39
C GLU A 130 -38.08 -21.04 -23.74
N GLY A 131 -37.63 -22.13 -24.38
CA GLY A 131 -38.21 -22.67 -25.61
C GLY A 131 -39.52 -23.46 -25.44
N ARG A 132 -40.01 -23.78 -24.23
CA ARG A 132 -41.19 -24.68 -24.11
C ARG A 132 -42.04 -24.60 -22.83
N GLY A 133 -43.22 -23.99 -22.97
CA GLY A 133 -44.46 -24.45 -22.32
C GLY A 133 -44.79 -23.92 -20.93
N LYS A 134 -46.07 -23.55 -20.73
CA LYS A 134 -46.62 -23.11 -19.44
C LYS A 134 -46.81 -24.28 -18.48
N SER A 135 -46.23 -24.21 -17.29
CA SER A 135 -46.82 -24.73 -16.04
C SER A 135 -46.18 -24.02 -14.85
N GLY A 136 -46.90 -23.90 -13.72
CA GLY A 136 -46.47 -23.11 -12.58
C GLY A 136 -45.86 -23.95 -11.45
N GLN A 137 -44.90 -23.38 -10.73
CA GLN A 137 -44.46 -23.90 -9.42
C GLN A 137 -44.08 -22.76 -8.45
N GLN A 138 -43.86 -23.11 -7.19
CA GLN A 138 -44.06 -22.23 -6.03
C GLN A 138 -42.82 -21.38 -5.69
N ARG A 139 -43.04 -20.25 -5.00
CA ARG A 139 -41.97 -19.60 -4.21
C ARG A 139 -41.61 -20.50 -3.02
N PRO A 140 -40.34 -20.81 -2.75
CA PRO A 140 -39.94 -21.39 -1.49
C PRO A 140 -40.11 -20.37 -0.35
N VAL A 141 -40.70 -20.79 0.75
CA VAL A 141 -40.75 -20.01 2.00
C VAL A 141 -39.51 -20.37 2.83
N LEU A 142 -38.73 -19.37 3.24
CA LEU A 142 -37.53 -19.56 4.05
C LEU A 142 -37.90 -20.11 5.43
N THR A 143 -37.26 -21.20 5.84
CA THR A 143 -37.44 -21.80 7.17
C THR A 143 -36.57 -21.10 8.22
N LYS A 144 -37.06 -21.03 9.47
CA LYS A 144 -36.41 -20.28 10.57
C LYS A 144 -34.98 -20.76 10.85
N GLU A 145 -34.70 -22.05 10.70
CA GLU A 145 -33.38 -22.65 10.93
C GLU A 145 -32.30 -22.06 10.00
N GLN A 146 -32.64 -21.76 8.74
CA GLN A 146 -31.68 -21.19 7.79
C GLN A 146 -31.24 -19.78 8.20
N SER A 147 -32.18 -18.95 8.67
CA SER A 147 -31.88 -17.61 9.19
C SER A 147 -31.15 -17.65 10.52
N GLN A 148 -31.37 -18.69 11.34
CA GLN A 148 -30.69 -18.88 12.62
C GLN A 148 -29.22 -19.33 12.43
N ASN A 149 -28.97 -20.33 11.58
CA ASN A 149 -27.60 -20.75 11.21
C ASN A 149 -26.80 -19.61 10.55
N GLN A 150 -27.44 -18.76 9.75
CA GLN A 150 -26.80 -17.61 9.12
C GLN A 150 -26.47 -16.49 10.13
N ALA A 151 -27.25 -16.33 11.18
CA ALA A 151 -26.94 -15.43 12.29
C ALA A 151 -25.77 -15.95 13.15
N GLU A 152 -25.69 -17.26 13.41
CA GLU A 152 -24.57 -17.87 14.15
C GLU A 152 -23.26 -17.84 13.35
N ALA A 153 -23.32 -18.01 12.02
CA ALA A 153 -22.19 -17.79 11.12
C ALA A 153 -21.69 -16.33 11.18
N MET A 154 -22.60 -15.35 11.11
CA MET A 154 -22.23 -13.93 11.23
C MET A 154 -21.68 -13.58 12.63
N ALA A 155 -22.22 -14.16 13.70
CA ALA A 155 -21.72 -13.95 15.06
C ALA A 155 -20.31 -14.54 15.28
N THR A 156 -20.01 -15.71 14.69
CA THR A 156 -18.67 -16.31 14.75
C THR A 156 -17.68 -15.58 13.85
N GLU A 157 -18.09 -15.06 12.69
CA GLU A 157 -17.27 -14.19 11.85
C GLU A 157 -16.95 -12.85 12.55
N LEU A 158 -17.94 -12.18 13.16
CA LEU A 158 -17.72 -10.98 13.97
C LEU A 158 -16.74 -11.22 15.12
N LYS A 159 -16.83 -12.37 15.81
CA LYS A 159 -15.87 -12.75 16.85
C LYS A 159 -14.46 -12.95 16.29
N ASN A 160 -14.32 -13.64 15.16
CA ASN A 160 -13.02 -13.85 14.51
C ASN A 160 -12.38 -12.53 14.05
N LEU A 161 -13.20 -11.58 13.54
CA LEU A 161 -12.76 -10.23 13.18
C LEU A 161 -12.33 -9.43 14.42
N GLN A 162 -13.06 -9.53 15.53
CA GLN A 162 -12.73 -8.86 16.79
C GLN A 162 -11.47 -9.43 17.46
N ASP A 163 -11.27 -10.75 17.45
CA ASP A 163 -10.03 -11.39 17.90
C ASP A 163 -8.85 -11.00 16.98
N THR A 164 -9.09 -10.82 15.69
CA THR A 164 -8.06 -10.35 14.73
C THR A 164 -7.71 -8.88 14.95
N LEU A 165 -8.70 -8.04 15.27
CA LEU A 165 -8.50 -6.64 15.66
C LEU A 165 -7.68 -6.54 16.96
N ALA A 166 -8.01 -7.34 17.98
CA ALA A 166 -7.26 -7.40 19.24
C ALA A 166 -5.80 -7.86 19.02
N LYS A 167 -5.57 -8.89 18.19
CA LYS A 167 -4.22 -9.35 17.79
C LYS A 167 -3.45 -8.26 17.02
N SER A 168 -4.12 -7.42 16.24
CA SER A 168 -3.53 -6.29 15.54
C SER A 168 -3.16 -5.15 16.49
N GLN A 169 -4.05 -4.80 17.43
CA GLN A 169 -3.82 -3.80 18.47
C GLN A 169 -2.66 -4.19 19.39
N ALA A 170 -2.55 -5.46 19.80
CA ALA A 170 -1.43 -5.96 20.59
C ALA A 170 -0.08 -5.77 19.86
N LYS A 171 0.00 -6.14 18.57
CA LYS A 171 1.19 -5.88 17.74
C LYS A 171 1.48 -4.38 17.60
N GLN A 172 0.46 -3.54 17.52
CA GLN A 172 0.62 -2.09 17.46
C GLN A 172 1.22 -1.52 18.76
N THR A 173 0.84 -2.06 19.93
CA THR A 173 1.50 -1.73 21.20
C THR A 173 2.93 -2.25 21.28
N ASP A 174 3.20 -3.47 20.80
CA ASP A 174 4.57 -4.03 20.77
C ASP A 174 5.51 -3.18 19.89
N TYR A 175 5.08 -2.82 18.68
CA TYR A 175 5.86 -1.92 17.82
C TYR A 175 6.05 -0.52 18.41
N ARG A 176 5.03 0.03 19.10
CA ARG A 176 5.16 1.30 19.83
C ARG A 176 6.22 1.20 20.95
N ASN A 177 6.23 0.09 21.68
CA ASN A 177 7.22 -0.17 22.74
C ASN A 177 8.63 -0.34 22.15
N GLN A 178 8.78 -1.13 21.08
CA GLN A 178 10.05 -1.32 20.38
C GLN A 178 10.62 0.01 19.84
N VAL A 179 9.78 0.86 19.24
CA VAL A 179 10.17 2.20 18.78
C VAL A 179 10.60 3.11 19.95
N ASN A 180 10.02 2.95 21.14
CA ASN A 180 10.43 3.69 22.32
C ASN A 180 11.77 3.18 22.90
N VAL A 181 12.01 1.86 22.92
CA VAL A 181 13.31 1.27 23.30
C VAL A 181 14.40 1.74 22.36
N LEU A 182 14.20 1.62 21.03
CA LEU A 182 15.16 2.08 20.02
C LEU A 182 15.46 3.59 20.14
N LYS A 183 14.46 4.42 20.51
CA LYS A 183 14.69 5.85 20.81
C LYS A 183 15.50 6.08 22.09
N GLN A 184 15.36 5.22 23.09
CA GLN A 184 16.15 5.29 24.32
C GLN A 184 17.59 4.83 24.08
N GLU A 185 17.79 3.74 23.34
CA GLU A 185 19.11 3.28 22.89
C GLU A 185 19.80 4.33 22.02
N LEU A 186 19.07 5.01 21.12
CA LEU A 186 19.59 6.12 20.32
C LEU A 186 20.01 7.31 21.19
N LYS A 187 19.26 7.64 22.25
CA LYS A 187 19.67 8.66 23.23
C LYS A 187 20.90 8.25 24.04
N VAL A 188 21.00 6.98 24.45
CA VAL A 188 22.14 6.46 25.22
C VAL A 188 23.41 6.42 24.36
N THR A 189 23.32 5.91 23.13
CA THR A 189 24.44 5.91 22.17
C THR A 189 24.86 7.31 21.78
N HIS A 190 23.92 8.26 21.59
CA HIS A 190 24.25 9.68 21.42
C HIS A 190 25.02 10.22 22.65
N LYS A 191 24.56 9.95 23.88
CA LYS A 191 25.26 10.40 25.10
C LYS A 191 26.66 9.79 25.24
N ILE A 192 26.84 8.51 24.91
CA ILE A 192 28.15 7.84 24.90
C ILE A 192 29.06 8.48 23.85
N LEU A 193 28.55 8.70 22.63
CA LEU A 193 29.28 9.43 21.59
C LEU A 193 29.68 10.82 22.08
N SER A 194 28.79 11.61 22.69
CA SER A 194 29.14 12.91 23.27
C SER A 194 30.24 12.83 24.35
N SER A 195 30.42 11.70 25.06
CA SER A 195 31.53 11.52 26.02
C SER A 195 32.88 11.14 25.38
N GLU A 196 32.86 10.58 24.17
CA GLU A 196 34.04 10.30 23.33
C GLU A 196 34.41 11.48 22.41
N LEU A 197 33.41 12.26 22.00
CA LEU A 197 33.54 13.46 21.18
C LEU A 197 33.74 14.74 22.05
N GLY A 198 33.48 14.67 23.35
CA GLY A 198 33.52 15.82 24.26
C GLY A 198 32.18 16.56 24.33
N GLU A 199 31.91 17.18 25.48
CA GLU A 199 30.54 17.50 25.95
C GLU A 199 29.75 18.55 25.12
N ASN A 200 30.37 19.20 24.12
CA ASN A 200 29.77 20.29 23.35
C ASN A 200 29.89 20.11 21.82
N VAL A 201 29.88 18.88 21.31
CA VAL A 201 29.97 18.62 19.86
C VAL A 201 28.65 18.11 19.28
N ASN A 202 28.05 18.91 18.39
CA ASN A 202 26.84 18.57 17.65
C ASN A 202 27.15 17.59 16.50
N ILE A 203 26.51 16.42 16.50
CA ILE A 203 26.76 15.36 15.52
C ILE A 203 26.43 15.79 14.07
N GLN A 204 25.51 16.76 13.87
CA GLN A 204 25.26 17.28 12.51
C GLN A 204 26.46 18.05 11.94
N ASP A 205 27.28 18.66 12.80
CA ASP A 205 28.41 19.51 12.39
C ASP A 205 29.71 18.69 12.20
N ILE A 206 29.77 17.46 12.74
CA ILE A 206 30.76 16.45 12.33
C ILE A 206 30.38 15.85 10.97
N LYS A 207 29.08 15.59 10.74
CA LYS A 207 28.57 14.97 9.51
C LYS A 207 28.74 15.84 8.26
N ASN A 208 28.84 17.16 8.44
CA ASN A 208 29.22 18.08 7.39
C ASN A 208 30.74 18.30 7.49
N ASP A 209 31.53 17.82 6.52
CA ASP A 209 33.00 17.65 6.60
C ASP A 209 33.85 18.94 6.77
N ASN A 210 33.22 20.08 7.07
CA ASN A 210 33.87 21.39 7.26
C ASN A 210 34.33 21.65 8.70
N SER A 211 34.05 20.77 9.66
CA SER A 211 34.49 20.96 11.04
C SER A 211 35.96 20.58 11.24
N SER A 212 36.78 21.52 11.74
CA SER A 212 38.20 21.29 12.06
C SER A 212 38.42 20.42 13.31
N TRP A 213 37.41 19.67 13.71
CA TRP A 213 37.29 19.03 15.01
C TRP A 213 38.01 17.67 15.03
N ARG A 214 38.68 17.36 16.15
CA ARG A 214 39.49 16.15 16.30
C ARG A 214 39.07 15.38 17.54
N GLY A 215 38.85 14.07 17.38
CA GLY A 215 38.39 13.19 18.45
C GLY A 215 39.32 13.11 19.64
N ARG A 216 38.74 12.89 20.83
CA ARG A 216 39.46 12.74 22.11
C ARG A 216 40.61 11.73 22.01
N ALA A 217 40.38 10.59 21.35
CA ALA A 217 41.42 9.59 21.09
C ALA A 217 42.58 10.12 20.24
N GLN A 218 42.30 10.95 19.21
CA GLN A 218 43.34 11.57 18.37
C GLN A 218 44.09 12.68 19.13
N GLN A 219 43.40 13.43 19.99
CA GLN A 219 44.01 14.44 20.87
C GLN A 219 44.90 13.77 21.92
N ILE A 220 44.46 12.68 22.54
CA ILE A 220 45.26 11.85 23.45
C ILE A 220 46.50 11.31 22.74
N LEU A 221 46.36 10.75 21.52
CA LEU A 221 47.50 10.22 20.76
C LEU A 221 48.50 11.33 20.37
N LEU A 222 48.03 12.53 20.02
CA LEU A 222 48.90 13.69 19.78
C LEU A 222 49.63 14.14 21.05
N LEU A 223 48.95 14.17 22.20
CA LEU A 223 49.56 14.49 23.50
C LEU A 223 50.57 13.42 23.92
N GLN A 224 50.25 12.13 23.76
CA GLN A 224 51.15 11.01 24.02
C GLN A 224 52.41 11.07 23.14
N ASN A 225 52.26 11.33 21.84
CA ASN A 225 53.40 11.54 20.94
C ASN A 225 54.23 12.76 21.36
N LYS A 226 53.60 13.87 21.78
CA LYS A 226 54.33 15.06 22.22
C LYS A 226 55.05 14.84 23.56
N VAL A 227 54.46 14.11 24.50
CA VAL A 227 55.12 13.68 25.75
C VAL A 227 56.28 12.72 25.45
N SER A 228 56.10 11.77 24.52
CA SER A 228 57.17 10.85 24.11
C SER A 228 58.34 11.59 23.46
N GLU A 229 58.07 12.59 22.63
CA GLU A 229 59.10 13.43 22.01
C GLU A 229 59.77 14.37 23.02
N LEU A 230 59.03 14.95 23.97
CA LEU A 230 59.60 15.77 25.05
C LEU A 230 60.48 14.93 25.99
N ASN A 231 60.07 13.68 26.31
CA ASN A 231 60.91 12.74 27.05
C ASN A 231 62.16 12.37 26.24
N ARG A 232 62.04 12.10 24.94
CA ARG A 232 63.19 11.84 24.05
C ARG A 232 64.18 13.01 24.00
N GLN A 233 63.68 14.25 24.01
CA GLN A 233 64.49 15.47 24.05
C GLN A 233 65.15 15.66 25.43
N LEU A 234 64.42 15.41 26.53
CA LEU A 234 64.94 15.44 27.89
C LEU A 234 66.04 14.39 28.11
N ASP A 235 65.86 13.17 27.60
CA ASP A 235 66.85 12.10 27.72
C ASP A 235 68.05 12.31 26.80
N GLN A 236 67.90 13.01 25.66
CA GLN A 236 69.03 13.52 24.88
C GLN A 236 69.80 14.63 25.59
N PHE A 237 69.12 15.47 26.37
CA PHE A 237 69.77 16.46 27.25
C PHE A 237 70.60 15.79 28.35
N LYS A 238 70.07 14.72 28.98
CA LYS A 238 70.78 13.91 29.98
C LYS A 238 71.90 13.04 29.40
N SER A 239 71.78 12.62 28.14
CA SER A 239 72.70 11.67 27.48
C SER A 239 73.84 12.36 26.71
N ARG A 240 74.07 13.66 26.93
CA ARG A 240 75.34 14.34 26.59
C ARG A 240 76.37 14.07 27.69
N PRO A 241 77.45 13.31 27.45
CA PRO A 241 78.57 13.26 28.38
C PRO A 241 79.35 14.59 28.28
N GLY A 242 79.63 15.22 29.42
CA GLY A 242 80.49 16.42 29.47
C GLY A 242 79.78 17.75 29.22
N THR A 243 78.81 18.11 30.06
CA THR A 243 78.49 19.54 30.32
C THR A 243 78.09 19.80 31.78
N GLU A 244 78.71 19.09 32.72
CA GLU A 244 79.13 19.76 33.97
C GLU A 244 80.46 20.46 33.63
N MET A 245 80.38 21.68 33.10
CA MET A 245 81.55 22.52 32.85
C MET A 245 81.73 23.43 34.06
N SER A 246 82.82 23.23 34.81
CA SER A 246 83.23 24.16 35.86
C SER A 246 83.54 25.53 35.26
N LEU A 247 83.35 26.59 36.04
CA LEU A 247 83.29 27.98 35.56
C LEU A 247 84.64 28.53 35.02
N GLU A 248 85.72 27.76 35.14
CA GLU A 248 87.11 28.19 34.91
C GLU A 248 87.55 28.14 33.43
N GLU A 249 86.99 27.21 32.63
CA GLU A 249 87.57 26.85 31.33
C GLU A 249 87.14 27.76 30.15
N GLN A 250 86.15 28.64 30.36
CA GLN A 250 85.56 29.46 29.30
C GLN A 250 86.35 30.74 28.95
N PHE A 251 87.51 30.99 29.58
CA PHE A 251 88.25 32.26 29.47
C PHE A 251 89.49 32.24 28.54
N MET A 252 89.84 31.10 27.94
CA MET A 252 91.20 30.86 27.39
C MET A 252 91.32 30.67 25.86
N THR A 253 90.24 30.66 25.09
CA THR A 253 90.28 30.35 23.64
C THR A 253 89.44 31.29 22.77
N MET A 254 89.95 32.50 22.53
CA MET A 254 89.35 33.49 21.62
C MET A 254 90.39 34.04 20.63
N ASP A 255 90.53 33.37 19.48
CA ASP A 255 91.18 33.82 18.24
C ASP A 255 90.92 32.72 17.18
N VAL A 256 90.80 32.88 15.86
CA VAL A 256 90.41 33.93 14.89
C VAL A 256 90.71 33.29 13.52
N SER A 257 89.85 33.52 12.50
CA SER A 257 90.09 33.19 11.06
C SER A 257 90.28 31.71 10.65
N ASP A 258 90.20 31.34 9.36
CA ASP A 258 89.23 31.71 8.31
C ASP A 258 89.23 30.62 7.18
N ASP A 259 88.25 30.71 6.28
CA ASP A 259 87.94 30.05 4.98
C ASP A 259 88.94 29.09 4.24
N ARG A 260 88.37 28.39 3.23
CA ARG A 260 88.97 27.79 2.01
C ARG A 260 89.31 26.28 1.96
N SER A 261 88.30 25.54 1.50
CA SER A 261 88.32 24.65 0.33
C SER A 261 89.68 24.17 -0.26
N SER A 262 89.85 22.85 -0.43
CA SER A 262 90.36 22.29 -1.69
C SER A 262 89.95 20.82 -1.91
N LEU A 263 89.59 20.47 -3.14
CA LEU A 263 89.64 19.11 -3.66
C LEU A 263 91.08 18.80 -4.13
N THR A 264 91.55 17.55 -4.06
CA THR A 264 91.93 16.72 -5.24
C THR A 264 92.67 15.43 -4.88
N SER A 265 92.54 14.47 -5.79
CA SER A 265 93.21 13.17 -5.96
C SER A 265 94.53 12.84 -5.23
N ALA A 266 94.57 11.64 -4.64
CA ALA A 266 95.67 10.67 -4.86
C ALA A 266 95.18 9.22 -4.69
N LEU A 267 95.62 8.32 -5.58
CA LEU A 267 95.59 6.86 -5.42
C LEU A 267 97.01 6.37 -5.15
N PRO A 268 97.17 5.16 -4.58
CA PRO A 268 98.03 4.20 -5.27
C PRO A 268 97.32 2.86 -5.57
N ARG A 269 97.85 2.13 -6.56
CA ARG A 269 97.29 0.88 -7.09
C ARG A 269 97.86 -0.33 -6.35
N GLY A 270 97.00 -1.29 -5.97
CA GLY A 270 97.38 -2.69 -5.69
C GLY A 270 97.11 -3.59 -6.91
N PRO A 271 97.86 -4.69 -7.12
CA PRO A 271 97.75 -5.54 -8.31
C PRO A 271 96.56 -6.51 -8.29
N LYS A 272 96.18 -7.02 -9.46
CA LYS A 272 95.08 -7.98 -9.65
C LYS A 272 95.53 -9.43 -9.44
N GLY A 273 94.79 -10.15 -8.61
CA GLY A 273 94.35 -11.53 -8.86
C GLY A 273 92.82 -11.58 -8.68
N GLY A 274 92.05 -12.48 -9.30
CA GLY A 274 92.43 -13.61 -10.12
C GLY A 274 91.39 -14.75 -10.04
N GLY A 275 90.09 -14.43 -10.08
CA GLY A 275 89.03 -15.45 -9.91
C GLY A 275 87.59 -14.98 -9.64
N GLY A 276 87.30 -13.67 -9.55
CA GLY A 276 85.99 -13.18 -9.06
C GLY A 276 84.80 -13.21 -10.05
N GLY A 277 85.03 -13.38 -11.36
CA GLY A 277 84.03 -13.08 -12.40
C GLY A 277 82.72 -13.86 -12.29
N THR A 278 82.80 -15.18 -12.07
CA THR A 278 81.61 -16.06 -12.08
C THR A 278 80.68 -15.86 -10.88
N MET A 279 81.20 -15.39 -9.74
CA MET A 279 80.39 -15.07 -8.56
C MET A 279 79.69 -13.71 -8.74
N ASP A 280 80.44 -12.70 -9.17
CA ASP A 280 79.95 -11.34 -9.37
C ASP A 280 78.89 -11.27 -10.49
N GLU A 281 79.05 -12.04 -11.57
CA GLU A 281 78.06 -12.16 -12.64
C GLU A 281 76.77 -12.88 -12.18
N ARG A 282 76.89 -13.97 -11.41
CA ARG A 282 75.74 -14.64 -10.78
C ARG A 282 75.01 -13.72 -9.79
N GLN A 283 75.74 -12.90 -9.05
CA GLN A 283 75.17 -11.92 -8.12
C GLN A 283 74.42 -10.81 -8.86
N LYS A 284 74.96 -10.31 -9.98
CA LYS A 284 74.28 -9.35 -10.87
C LYS A 284 73.01 -9.93 -11.52
N LEU A 285 73.04 -11.20 -11.94
CA LEU A 285 71.84 -11.90 -12.45
C LEU A 285 70.77 -12.05 -11.36
N ARG A 286 71.15 -12.44 -10.14
CA ARG A 286 70.24 -12.53 -8.99
C ARG A 286 69.63 -11.17 -8.63
N ILE A 287 70.41 -10.09 -8.63
CA ILE A 287 69.89 -8.72 -8.41
C ILE A 287 68.85 -8.38 -9.47
N ARG A 288 69.15 -8.56 -10.76
CA ARG A 288 68.20 -8.33 -11.86
C ARG A 288 66.92 -9.16 -11.75
N GLN A 289 67.02 -10.40 -11.24
CA GLN A 289 65.85 -11.25 -11.00
C GLN A 289 65.00 -10.74 -9.83
N GLN A 290 65.64 -10.28 -8.74
CA GLN A 290 64.93 -9.67 -7.60
C GLN A 290 64.31 -8.31 -7.96
N GLU A 291 64.99 -7.49 -8.77
CA GLU A 291 64.44 -6.24 -9.33
C GLU A 291 63.25 -6.49 -10.24
N ARG A 292 63.31 -7.54 -11.08
CA ARG A 292 62.19 -7.95 -11.94
C ARG A 292 61.01 -8.43 -11.11
N GLY A 293 61.22 -9.34 -10.15
CA GLY A 293 60.15 -9.80 -9.25
C GLY A 293 59.51 -8.65 -8.48
N ARG A 294 60.30 -7.72 -7.93
CA ARG A 294 59.78 -6.51 -7.26
C ARG A 294 59.02 -5.57 -8.20
N ARG A 295 59.30 -5.61 -9.51
CA ARG A 295 58.58 -4.85 -10.54
C ARG A 295 57.26 -5.54 -10.91
N GLU A 296 57.29 -6.85 -11.12
CA GLU A 296 56.11 -7.70 -11.39
C GLU A 296 55.12 -7.65 -10.21
N GLU A 297 55.60 -7.70 -8.97
CA GLU A 297 54.81 -7.49 -7.74
C GLU A 297 54.20 -6.07 -7.68
N GLN A 298 54.99 -5.05 -8.00
CA GLN A 298 54.53 -3.65 -8.00
C GLN A 298 53.50 -3.38 -9.12
N GLU A 299 53.67 -4.00 -10.28
CA GLU A 299 52.74 -3.92 -11.41
C GLU A 299 51.43 -4.67 -11.10
N LYS A 300 51.51 -5.88 -10.54
CA LYS A 300 50.34 -6.63 -10.06
C LYS A 300 49.57 -5.86 -8.99
N ALA A 301 50.25 -5.27 -8.01
CA ALA A 301 49.62 -4.43 -7.01
C ALA A 301 48.96 -3.16 -7.60
N ALA A 302 49.54 -2.57 -8.65
CA ALA A 302 48.94 -1.44 -9.36
C ALA A 302 47.70 -1.84 -10.17
N LEU A 303 47.69 -3.04 -10.78
CA LEU A 303 46.51 -3.60 -11.45
C LEU A 303 45.38 -3.94 -10.47
N GLU A 304 45.72 -4.55 -9.32
CA GLU A 304 44.76 -4.82 -8.24
C GLU A 304 44.17 -3.51 -7.68
N LEU A 305 44.99 -2.46 -7.52
CA LEU A 305 44.53 -1.13 -7.08
C LEU A 305 43.55 -0.52 -8.10
N LYS A 306 43.89 -0.50 -9.40
CA LYS A 306 43.00 0.01 -10.45
C LYS A 306 41.66 -0.73 -10.50
N SER A 307 41.69 -2.07 -10.39
CA SER A 307 40.47 -2.88 -10.34
C SER A 307 39.57 -2.52 -9.14
N MET A 308 40.16 -2.21 -7.98
CA MET A 308 39.42 -1.78 -6.79
C MET A 308 38.87 -0.34 -6.92
N GLU A 309 39.58 0.56 -7.60
CA GLU A 309 39.10 1.91 -7.91
C GLU A 309 37.90 1.89 -8.87
N GLU A 310 37.97 1.07 -9.92
CA GLU A 310 36.84 0.86 -10.82
C GLU A 310 35.60 0.33 -10.09
N ASP A 311 35.76 -0.72 -9.26
CA ASP A 311 34.65 -1.34 -8.55
C ASP A 311 34.08 -0.42 -7.45
N TYR A 312 34.91 0.45 -6.87
CA TYR A 312 34.45 1.57 -6.04
C TYR A 312 33.60 2.57 -6.84
N SER A 313 33.98 2.95 -8.07
CA SER A 313 33.15 3.82 -8.92
C SER A 313 31.82 3.16 -9.27
N LYS A 314 31.84 1.90 -9.75
CA LYS A 314 30.63 1.11 -10.07
C LYS A 314 29.71 0.97 -8.86
N LEU A 315 30.24 0.90 -7.63
CA LEU A 315 29.46 0.86 -6.39
C LEU A 315 28.90 2.24 -6.00
N LYS A 316 29.67 3.32 -6.19
CA LYS A 316 29.25 4.71 -5.96
C LYS A 316 28.11 5.11 -6.90
N GLU A 317 28.19 4.74 -8.18
CA GLU A 317 27.12 4.94 -9.16
C GLU A 317 25.83 4.20 -8.77
N LYS A 318 25.94 2.93 -8.36
CA LYS A 318 24.79 2.16 -7.84
C LYS A 318 24.17 2.81 -6.58
N LEU A 319 24.98 3.41 -5.72
CA LEU A 319 24.52 4.15 -4.55
C LEU A 319 23.76 5.44 -4.95
N GLU A 320 24.27 6.24 -5.88
CA GLU A 320 23.57 7.45 -6.35
C GLU A 320 22.30 7.11 -7.14
N ALA A 321 22.31 6.07 -7.98
CA ALA A 321 21.11 5.56 -8.64
C ALA A 321 20.04 5.10 -7.64
N SER A 322 20.46 4.42 -6.55
CA SER A 322 19.58 4.03 -5.44
C SER A 322 19.03 5.24 -4.68
N LYS A 323 19.85 6.26 -4.38
CA LYS A 323 19.41 7.52 -3.77
C LYS A 323 18.40 8.26 -4.65
N ALA A 324 18.65 8.34 -5.96
CA ALA A 324 17.74 8.96 -6.93
C ALA A 324 16.40 8.22 -6.99
N ARG A 325 16.42 6.87 -7.08
CA ARG A 325 15.20 6.05 -7.03
C ARG A 325 14.42 6.25 -5.74
N ASN A 326 15.09 6.27 -4.58
CA ASN A 326 14.43 6.51 -3.30
C ASN A 326 13.82 7.93 -3.20
N LYS A 327 14.46 8.95 -3.80
CA LYS A 327 13.90 10.31 -3.89
C LYS A 327 12.64 10.37 -4.76
N VAL A 328 12.60 9.63 -5.88
CA VAL A 328 11.41 9.51 -6.74
C VAL A 328 10.29 8.77 -6.00
N LEU A 329 10.56 7.59 -5.43
CA LEU A 329 9.58 6.81 -4.65
C LEU A 329 9.01 7.59 -3.46
N ALA A 330 9.82 8.40 -2.77
CA ALA A 330 9.36 9.27 -1.68
C ALA A 330 8.38 10.37 -2.18
N ASN A 331 8.62 10.92 -3.37
CA ASN A 331 7.72 11.89 -4.00
C ASN A 331 6.42 11.23 -4.50
N GLU A 332 6.50 10.01 -5.05
CA GLU A 332 5.32 9.22 -5.44
C GLU A 332 4.46 8.89 -4.22
N ILE A 333 5.06 8.41 -3.12
CA ILE A 333 4.36 8.15 -1.85
C ILE A 333 3.71 9.44 -1.30
N LYS A 334 4.34 10.61 -1.47
CA LYS A 334 3.75 11.91 -1.09
C LYS A 334 2.54 12.25 -1.96
N SER A 335 2.65 12.07 -3.28
CA SER A 335 1.56 12.30 -4.24
C SER A 335 0.36 11.39 -3.98
N VAL A 336 0.58 10.08 -3.82
CA VAL A 336 -0.45 9.09 -3.50
C VAL A 336 -1.13 9.40 -2.16
N LYS A 337 -0.39 9.88 -1.16
CA LYS A 337 -0.99 10.36 0.10
C LYS A 337 -1.88 11.58 -0.09
N GLN A 338 -1.47 12.56 -0.91
CA GLN A 338 -2.29 13.73 -1.22
C GLN A 338 -3.56 13.36 -2.01
N GLN A 339 -3.46 12.42 -2.95
CA GLN A 339 -4.61 11.84 -3.64
C GLN A 339 -5.56 11.12 -2.68
N LEU A 340 -5.03 10.30 -1.76
CA LEU A 340 -5.82 9.61 -0.73
C LEU A 340 -6.52 10.60 0.22
N THR A 341 -5.85 11.67 0.68
CA THR A 341 -6.50 12.74 1.44
C THR A 341 -7.63 13.38 0.66
N THR A 342 -7.42 13.69 -0.63
CA THR A 342 -8.45 14.28 -1.50
C THR A 342 -9.66 13.34 -1.68
N LEU A 343 -9.44 12.02 -1.76
CA LEU A 343 -10.52 11.03 -1.84
C LEU A 343 -11.27 10.86 -0.50
N LEU A 344 -10.54 10.88 0.62
CA LEU A 344 -11.15 10.86 1.96
C LEU A 344 -12.00 12.11 2.21
N ASP A 345 -11.53 13.28 1.76
CA ASP A 345 -12.29 14.53 1.88
C ASP A 345 -13.52 14.51 0.98
N LYS A 346 -13.44 14.01 -0.27
CA LYS A 346 -14.64 13.78 -1.10
C LYS A 346 -15.65 12.86 -0.39
N GLY A 347 -15.20 11.75 0.17
CA GLY A 347 -16.05 10.83 0.94
C GLY A 347 -16.76 11.47 2.15
N LYS A 348 -16.20 12.54 2.75
CA LYS A 348 -16.92 13.33 3.77
C LYS A 348 -18.08 14.11 3.15
N HIS A 349 -17.83 14.85 2.07
CA HIS A 349 -18.87 15.61 1.37
C HIS A 349 -19.98 14.68 0.82
N ASP A 350 -19.62 13.49 0.34
CA ASP A 350 -20.59 12.47 -0.10
C ASP A 350 -21.44 11.96 1.08
N ASN A 351 -20.84 11.73 2.26
CA ASN A 351 -21.56 11.36 3.48
C ASN A 351 -22.48 12.50 3.98
N GLU A 352 -22.02 13.74 3.98
CA GLU A 352 -22.81 14.94 4.34
C GLU A 352 -24.01 15.11 3.39
N LEU A 353 -23.82 14.87 2.08
CA LEU A 353 -24.89 14.86 1.09
C LEU A 353 -25.89 13.72 1.32
N ILE A 354 -25.41 12.52 1.67
CA ILE A 354 -26.26 11.37 2.03
C ILE A 354 -27.08 11.69 3.29
N GLU A 355 -26.48 12.27 4.33
CA GLU A 355 -27.18 12.67 5.55
C GLU A 355 -28.24 13.74 5.27
N ALA A 356 -27.92 14.76 4.47
CA ALA A 356 -28.88 15.78 4.04
C ALA A 356 -30.07 15.19 3.26
N LEU A 357 -29.81 14.25 2.34
CA LEU A 357 -30.86 13.57 1.57
C LEU A 357 -31.71 12.61 2.43
N LEU A 358 -31.10 11.93 3.42
CA LEU A 358 -31.81 11.10 4.40
C LEU A 358 -32.69 11.96 5.32
N SER A 359 -32.18 13.12 5.76
CA SER A 359 -32.93 14.09 6.56
C SER A 359 -34.15 14.63 5.78
N GLN A 360 -33.96 15.04 4.52
CA GLN A 360 -35.06 15.44 3.64
C GLN A 360 -36.07 14.30 3.41
N GLN A 361 -35.62 13.06 3.20
CA GLN A 361 -36.53 11.91 3.07
C GLN A 361 -37.32 11.67 4.38
N GLY A 362 -36.69 11.85 5.54
CA GLY A 362 -37.34 11.76 6.84
C GLY A 362 -38.40 12.85 7.06
N GLN A 363 -38.12 14.09 6.63
CA GLN A 363 -39.09 15.19 6.66
C GLN A 363 -40.29 14.91 5.73
N LEU A 364 -40.03 14.45 4.50
CA LEU A 364 -41.09 14.10 3.54
C LEU A 364 -41.97 12.94 4.04
N LYS A 365 -41.37 11.91 4.68
CA LYS A 365 -42.11 10.82 5.35
C LYS A 365 -43.02 11.36 6.46
N LYS A 366 -42.51 12.23 7.34
CA LYS A 366 -43.30 12.88 8.39
C LYS A 366 -44.46 13.71 7.84
N HIS A 367 -44.26 14.46 6.76
CA HIS A 367 -45.34 15.18 6.08
C HIS A 367 -46.40 14.24 5.48
N LEU A 368 -45.98 13.13 4.87
CA LEU A 368 -46.89 12.12 4.32
C LEU A 368 -47.71 11.44 5.44
N GLU A 369 -47.08 11.08 6.56
CA GLU A 369 -47.75 10.53 7.74
C GLU A 369 -48.74 11.52 8.36
N LEU A 370 -48.38 12.80 8.47
CA LEU A 370 -49.25 13.85 8.98
C LEU A 370 -50.47 14.05 8.07
N SER A 371 -50.24 14.14 6.75
CA SER A 371 -51.31 14.26 5.76
C SER A 371 -52.22 13.04 5.73
N SER A 372 -51.67 11.83 5.91
CA SER A 372 -52.43 10.57 5.99
C SER A 372 -53.32 10.54 7.24
N LYS A 373 -52.79 10.93 8.41
CA LYS A 373 -53.57 11.07 9.65
C LYS A 373 -54.70 12.09 9.49
N GLN A 374 -54.40 13.27 8.96
CA GLN A 374 -55.39 14.32 8.75
C GLN A 374 -56.47 13.89 7.74
N GLN A 375 -56.12 13.12 6.71
CA GLN A 375 -57.09 12.58 5.76
C GLN A 375 -57.96 11.47 6.37
N GLN A 376 -57.41 10.60 7.23
CA GLN A 376 -58.19 9.63 8.01
C GLN A 376 -59.15 10.31 8.99
N GLU A 377 -58.74 11.42 9.60
CA GLU A 377 -59.55 12.20 10.54
C GLU A 377 -60.69 12.95 9.82
N VAL A 378 -60.41 13.61 8.70
CA VAL A 378 -61.43 14.19 7.81
C VAL A 378 -62.40 13.12 7.31
N GLN A 379 -61.92 11.92 7.01
CA GLN A 379 -62.78 10.82 6.57
C GLN A 379 -63.67 10.29 7.71
N ARG A 380 -63.16 10.14 8.94
CA ARG A 380 -63.99 9.85 10.12
C ARG A 380 -65.06 10.91 10.36
N MET A 381 -64.71 12.19 10.31
CA MET A 381 -65.68 13.28 10.46
C MET A 381 -66.77 13.24 9.39
N ARG A 382 -66.42 12.86 8.15
CA ARG A 382 -67.38 12.67 7.05
C ARG A 382 -68.27 11.45 7.25
N GLU A 383 -67.73 10.34 7.78
CA GLU A 383 -68.48 9.13 8.11
C GLU A 383 -69.46 9.40 9.26
N GLN A 384 -69.04 10.11 10.31
CA GLN A 384 -69.90 10.55 11.42
C GLN A 384 -71.02 11.48 10.94
N ALA A 385 -70.70 12.53 10.16
CA ALA A 385 -71.71 13.43 9.60
C ALA A 385 -72.70 12.69 8.67
N SER A 386 -72.25 11.65 7.96
CA SER A 386 -73.13 10.80 7.16
C SER A 386 -74.06 9.93 8.03
N GLN A 387 -73.58 9.43 9.17
CA GLN A 387 -74.39 8.67 10.12
C GLN A 387 -75.44 9.57 10.81
N GLU A 388 -75.07 10.78 11.21
CA GLU A 388 -76.00 11.78 11.77
C GLU A 388 -77.09 12.17 10.76
N LEU A 389 -76.71 12.40 9.50
CA LEU A 389 -77.66 12.71 8.43
C LEU A 389 -78.61 11.53 8.16
N GLN A 390 -78.10 10.30 8.18
CA GLN A 390 -78.91 9.09 8.02
C GLN A 390 -79.87 8.87 9.19
N LEU A 391 -79.44 9.15 10.43
CA LEU A 391 -80.29 9.08 11.62
C LEU A 391 -81.41 10.13 11.59
N ARG A 392 -81.08 11.38 11.22
CA ARG A 392 -82.10 12.43 10.99
C ARG A 392 -83.08 12.02 9.89
N SER A 393 -82.59 11.52 8.76
CA SER A 393 -83.46 11.05 7.67
C SER A 393 -84.39 9.91 8.08
N GLN A 394 -84.03 9.08 9.08
CA GLN A 394 -84.93 8.08 9.65
C GLN A 394 -85.96 8.71 10.61
N GLN A 395 -85.58 9.70 11.42
CA GLN A 395 -86.50 10.46 12.27
C GLN A 395 -87.54 11.23 11.42
N ASP A 396 -87.08 11.86 10.33
CA ASP A 396 -87.93 12.55 9.35
C ASP A 396 -88.86 11.56 8.63
N ALA A 397 -88.37 10.38 8.24
CA ALA A 397 -89.21 9.33 7.65
C ALA A 397 -90.30 8.83 8.62
N ASN A 398 -89.94 8.57 9.88
CA ASN A 398 -90.86 8.10 10.92
C ASN A 398 -91.95 9.15 11.25
N THR A 399 -91.58 10.44 11.32
CA THR A 399 -92.54 11.52 11.55
C THR A 399 -93.45 11.76 10.34
N VAL A 400 -92.92 11.64 9.11
CA VAL A 400 -93.75 11.64 7.88
C VAL A 400 -94.72 10.45 7.84
N GLU A 401 -94.33 9.27 8.33
CA GLU A 401 -95.24 8.12 8.45
C GLU A 401 -96.34 8.34 9.51
N GLN A 402 -96.00 8.89 10.67
CA GLN A 402 -96.99 9.30 11.68
C GLN A 402 -97.98 10.34 11.13
N LEU A 403 -97.49 11.36 10.41
CA LEU A 403 -98.34 12.37 9.75
C LEU A 403 -99.24 11.74 8.68
N ARG A 404 -98.75 10.76 7.89
CA ARG A 404 -99.56 10.01 6.92
C ARG A 404 -100.66 9.19 7.58
N LEU A 405 -100.41 8.59 8.75
CA LEU A 405 -101.44 7.88 9.52
C LEU A 405 -102.52 8.84 10.02
N ILE A 406 -102.12 10.00 10.57
CA ILE A 406 -103.05 11.04 11.01
C ILE A 406 -103.88 11.57 9.82
N ILE A 407 -103.27 11.81 8.66
CA ILE A 407 -103.98 12.24 7.45
C ILE A 407 -105.00 11.19 7.02
N LYS A 408 -104.65 9.89 6.97
CA LYS A 408 -105.61 8.81 6.65
C LYS A 408 -106.79 8.75 7.63
N GLU A 409 -106.56 8.98 8.92
CA GLU A 409 -107.61 9.05 9.94
C GLU A 409 -108.52 10.26 9.70
N LYS A 410 -107.95 11.45 9.43
CA LYS A 410 -108.74 12.66 9.14
C LYS A 410 -109.52 12.52 7.84
N GLU A 411 -108.93 11.97 6.78
CA GLU A 411 -109.65 11.67 5.54
C GLU A 411 -110.79 10.66 5.76
N ALA A 412 -110.59 9.61 6.56
CA ALA A 412 -111.66 8.66 6.87
C ALA A 412 -112.82 9.34 7.62
N LYS A 413 -112.51 10.24 8.55
CA LYS A 413 -113.51 11.03 9.27
C LYS A 413 -114.17 12.11 8.39
N ILE A 414 -113.45 12.67 7.42
CA ILE A 414 -114.01 13.55 6.40
C ILE A 414 -115.01 12.77 5.54
N ARG A 415 -114.65 11.58 5.04
CA ARG A 415 -115.55 10.71 4.27
C ARG A 415 -116.83 10.35 5.04
N GLN A 416 -116.74 10.07 6.33
CA GLN A 416 -117.91 9.84 7.19
C GLN A 416 -118.80 11.10 7.34
N LEU A 417 -118.19 12.28 7.43
CA LEU A 417 -118.94 13.54 7.50
C LEU A 417 -119.56 13.91 6.15
N GLU A 418 -118.86 13.66 5.04
CA GLU A 418 -119.38 13.81 3.68
C GLU A 418 -120.56 12.86 3.43
N GLU A 419 -120.46 11.60 3.86
CA GLU A 419 -121.54 10.61 3.79
C GLU A 419 -122.78 11.06 4.58
N THR A 420 -122.63 11.46 5.86
CA THR A 420 -123.77 11.98 6.65
C THR A 420 -124.35 13.30 6.12
N VAL A 421 -123.53 14.19 5.53
CA VAL A 421 -124.02 15.39 4.84
C VAL A 421 -124.77 15.02 3.55
N GLN A 422 -124.33 13.99 2.83
CA GLN A 422 -124.98 13.50 1.62
C GLN A 422 -126.28 12.73 1.93
N GLU A 423 -126.36 12.00 3.04
CA GLU A 423 -127.59 11.42 3.58
C GLU A 423 -128.57 12.53 3.99
N MET A 424 -128.13 13.52 4.78
CA MET A 424 -128.95 14.67 5.16
C MET A 424 -129.45 15.47 3.96
N SER A 425 -128.61 15.63 2.93
CA SER A 425 -128.99 16.29 1.67
C SER A 425 -130.04 15.47 0.89
N GLN A 426 -129.89 14.15 0.81
CA GLN A 426 -130.89 13.26 0.20
C GLN A 426 -132.20 13.26 0.98
N MET A 427 -132.15 13.26 2.32
CA MET A 427 -133.34 13.37 3.16
C MET A 427 -134.05 14.72 2.99
N HIS A 428 -133.30 15.82 2.86
CA HIS A 428 -133.86 17.14 2.60
C HIS A 428 -134.47 17.23 1.19
N GLU A 429 -133.79 16.69 0.17
CA GLU A 429 -134.31 16.59 -1.20
C GLU A 429 -135.59 15.74 -1.27
N GLN A 430 -135.65 14.60 -0.55
CA GLN A 430 -136.86 13.79 -0.43
C GLN A 430 -137.99 14.52 0.29
N GLN A 431 -137.70 15.27 1.37
CA GLN A 431 -138.68 16.12 2.05
C GLN A 431 -139.16 17.29 1.18
N TRP A 432 -138.30 17.83 0.32
CA TRP A 432 -138.63 18.88 -0.64
C TRP A 432 -139.55 18.35 -1.74
N GLN A 433 -139.24 17.18 -2.30
CA GLN A 433 -140.09 16.50 -3.29
C GLN A 433 -141.43 16.03 -2.70
N GLN A 434 -141.48 15.62 -1.42
CA GLN A 434 -142.74 15.34 -0.72
C GLN A 434 -143.59 16.59 -0.48
N GLN A 435 -142.97 17.75 -0.22
CA GLN A 435 -143.71 19.02 -0.12
C GLN A 435 -144.29 19.47 -1.47
N GLN A 436 -143.60 19.19 -2.58
CA GLN A 436 -144.11 19.50 -3.93
C GLN A 436 -145.29 18.62 -4.37
N THR A 437 -145.53 17.46 -3.75
CA THR A 437 -146.69 16.60 -4.10
C THR A 437 -147.99 16.94 -3.37
N ILE A 438 -148.00 17.98 -2.52
CA ILE A 438 -149.21 18.49 -1.83
C ILE A 438 -149.46 19.98 -2.13
N HIS A 439 -149.57 20.34 -3.42
CA HIS A 439 -150.57 21.32 -3.91
C HIS A 439 -150.55 21.39 -5.46
N LEU A 440 -151.72 21.53 -6.08
CA LEU A 440 -151.90 21.73 -7.52
C LEU A 440 -152.54 23.11 -7.82
N ASN A 441 -152.13 23.70 -8.94
CA ASN A 441 -152.68 24.86 -9.65
C ASN A 441 -152.54 26.27 -9.02
N GLY A 442 -152.23 27.24 -9.89
CA GLY A 442 -152.18 28.69 -9.64
C GLY A 442 -150.75 29.25 -9.65
N GLY A 443 -150.32 30.15 -10.55
CA GLY A 443 -150.97 30.69 -11.77
C GLY A 443 -150.72 32.20 -11.91
N THR A 444 -150.40 32.68 -13.13
CA THR A 444 -150.05 34.07 -13.50
C THR A 444 -148.79 34.64 -12.81
N ASP A 445 -147.71 35.10 -13.47
CA ASP A 445 -147.49 35.99 -14.63
C ASP A 445 -147.13 37.42 -14.22
N THR A 446 -145.83 37.77 -14.28
CA THR A 446 -145.39 39.07 -14.82
C THR A 446 -143.91 39.01 -15.27
N ALA A 447 -143.68 39.29 -16.55
CA ALA A 447 -142.38 39.70 -17.12
C ALA A 447 -142.16 41.23 -16.88
N PRO A 448 -141.00 41.86 -17.16
CA PRO A 448 -139.90 41.49 -18.08
C PRO A 448 -138.51 41.34 -17.35
N ASP A 449 -137.33 41.19 -17.97
CA ASP A 449 -136.89 41.50 -19.36
C ASP A 449 -135.76 40.60 -19.92
N ARG A 450 -135.43 40.79 -21.21
CA ARG A 450 -134.45 40.07 -22.07
C ARG A 450 -133.11 40.85 -22.20
N PRO A 451 -132.09 40.49 -23.04
CA PRO A 451 -131.94 39.46 -24.11
C PRO A 451 -130.93 38.32 -23.78
N GLN A 452 -130.93 37.14 -24.44
CA GLN A 452 -130.30 36.75 -25.74
C GLN A 452 -128.81 37.16 -25.90
N SER A 453 -127.86 36.37 -26.45
CA SER A 453 -127.93 35.27 -27.44
C SER A 453 -126.74 34.27 -27.36
N ARG A 454 -126.80 33.14 -28.11
CA ARG A 454 -125.63 32.40 -28.67
C ARG A 454 -125.03 33.20 -29.86
N PRO A 455 -123.76 33.01 -30.35
CA PRO A 455 -123.09 31.71 -30.57
C PRO A 455 -121.55 31.72 -30.30
N LEU A 456 -120.77 30.94 -31.07
CA LEU A 456 -119.33 30.68 -30.93
C LEU A 456 -118.42 31.65 -31.73
N SER A 457 -117.13 31.69 -31.33
CA SER A 457 -115.91 31.95 -32.12
C SER A 457 -115.27 33.35 -32.21
N ILE A 458 -113.95 33.35 -31.91
CA ILE A 458 -112.82 34.02 -32.59
C ILE A 458 -112.34 35.45 -32.16
N MET A 459 -111.04 35.49 -31.79
CA MET A 459 -110.04 36.59 -31.74
C MET A 459 -110.22 37.77 -30.73
N SER A 460 -109.31 37.96 -29.76
CA SER A 460 -107.98 38.67 -29.79
C SER A 460 -108.13 40.17 -29.43
N VAL A 461 -107.17 40.92 -28.84
CA VAL A 461 -105.68 40.98 -28.74
C VAL A 461 -105.37 41.55 -27.32
N ASP A 462 -104.32 41.29 -26.51
CA ASP A 462 -103.01 40.58 -26.54
C ASP A 462 -102.71 40.00 -25.09
N ARG A 463 -101.85 39.02 -24.75
CA ARG A 463 -100.38 38.78 -24.90
C ARG A 463 -99.50 39.67 -23.96
N PRO A 464 -98.36 39.21 -23.36
CA PRO A 464 -97.60 37.97 -23.67
C PRO A 464 -97.33 36.99 -22.50
N VAL A 465 -97.65 35.70 -22.73
CA VAL A 465 -96.91 34.50 -22.25
C VAL A 465 -97.12 33.43 -23.34
N PRO A 466 -96.07 32.97 -24.08
CA PRO A 466 -95.27 31.78 -23.72
C PRO A 466 -93.76 31.98 -24.10
N ALA A 467 -92.85 31.01 -24.15
CA ALA A 467 -92.90 29.54 -24.06
C ALA A 467 -91.62 28.97 -23.38
N GLU A 468 -91.62 27.88 -22.57
CA GLU A 468 -91.98 26.46 -22.84
C GLU A 468 -90.91 25.75 -23.74
N ARG A 469 -90.50 24.48 -23.59
CA ARG A 469 -91.21 23.21 -23.23
C ARG A 469 -90.32 22.13 -22.56
N HIS A 470 -90.94 21.33 -21.68
CA HIS A 470 -91.11 19.83 -21.63
C HIS A 470 -89.98 18.88 -22.09
N SER A 471 -89.83 17.62 -21.62
CA SER A 471 -90.51 16.78 -20.60
C SER A 471 -89.75 15.45 -20.40
N GLY A 472 -89.92 14.73 -19.26
CA GLY A 472 -89.56 13.30 -19.14
C GLY A 472 -89.08 12.83 -17.76
N VAL A 473 -89.33 11.56 -17.40
CA VAL A 473 -89.01 10.87 -16.13
C VAL A 473 -88.50 9.45 -16.50
N SER A 474 -87.48 8.81 -15.89
CA SER A 474 -87.46 8.29 -14.52
C SER A 474 -86.12 7.58 -14.14
N PHE A 475 -85.98 7.25 -12.83
CA PHE A 475 -85.02 6.32 -12.18
C PHE A 475 -83.49 6.57 -12.22
N GLY A 476 -82.86 6.60 -11.03
CA GLY A 476 -81.44 6.24 -10.81
C GLY A 476 -80.57 7.25 -10.04
N SER A 477 -80.27 6.96 -8.76
CA SER A 477 -79.21 7.60 -7.94
C SER A 477 -77.83 6.95 -8.23
N PRO A 478 -76.65 7.44 -7.74
CA PRO A 478 -76.43 8.48 -6.70
C PRO A 478 -75.23 9.45 -6.89
N ALA A 479 -75.03 10.30 -5.85
CA ALA A 479 -73.76 10.90 -5.39
C ALA A 479 -73.16 12.13 -6.14
N PRO A 480 -72.33 12.98 -5.47
CA PRO A 480 -72.14 14.38 -5.87
C PRO A 480 -70.61 14.76 -6.04
N PRO A 481 -70.15 16.03 -6.00
CA PRO A 481 -69.60 16.65 -7.21
C PRO A 481 -68.10 17.00 -7.12
N GLN A 482 -67.49 17.30 -8.27
CA GLN A 482 -66.25 18.08 -8.37
C GLN A 482 -66.44 19.32 -9.26
N SER A 483 -65.55 20.30 -9.10
CA SER A 483 -65.71 21.64 -9.67
C SER A 483 -64.50 22.09 -10.49
N ARG A 484 -64.79 22.82 -11.58
CA ARG A 484 -63.90 23.74 -12.32
C ARG A 484 -62.57 23.19 -12.87
N GLN A 485 -62.47 23.11 -14.21
CA GLN A 485 -61.53 23.93 -14.99
C GLN A 485 -61.84 23.93 -16.50
N GLY A 486 -61.35 24.95 -17.22
CA GLY A 486 -61.38 25.04 -18.70
C GLY A 486 -62.69 25.59 -19.30
N SER A 487 -62.70 26.22 -20.49
CA SER A 487 -61.63 26.34 -21.51
C SER A 487 -61.83 27.54 -22.47
N ARG A 488 -60.80 27.79 -23.32
CA ARG A 488 -60.70 28.74 -24.47
C ARG A 488 -60.31 30.19 -24.16
N PRO A 489 -59.43 30.74 -25.01
CA PRO A 489 -59.80 31.83 -25.93
C PRO A 489 -59.48 31.51 -27.41
N PRO A 490 -60.00 32.30 -28.37
CA PRO A 490 -59.38 32.43 -29.70
C PRO A 490 -59.30 33.89 -30.22
N THR A 491 -58.59 34.07 -31.34
CA THR A 491 -58.47 35.30 -32.17
C THR A 491 -57.69 36.48 -31.55
N GLY A 492 -57.26 37.42 -32.41
CA GLY A 492 -56.47 38.61 -32.06
C GLY A 492 -56.26 39.50 -33.29
N ASN A 493 -55.51 40.62 -33.16
CA ASN A 493 -55.19 41.48 -34.31
C ASN A 493 -53.91 42.33 -34.11
N ARG A 494 -53.08 42.35 -35.16
CA ARG A 494 -52.19 43.44 -35.64
C ARG A 494 -51.53 44.41 -34.65
N SER A 495 -50.19 44.37 -34.61
CA SER A 495 -49.33 45.49 -35.07
C SER A 495 -47.90 44.97 -35.35
N ALA A 496 -47.05 45.75 -36.02
CA ALA A 496 -45.82 45.25 -36.63
C ALA A 496 -44.57 46.08 -36.28
N SER A 497 -43.39 45.44 -36.24
CA SER A 497 -42.23 45.84 -37.08
C SER A 497 -40.97 44.98 -36.90
N LYS A 498 -40.35 44.62 -38.03
CA LYS A 498 -38.90 44.58 -38.35
C LYS A 498 -37.85 44.02 -37.35
N LEU A 499 -37.11 42.99 -37.82
CA LEU A 499 -35.66 42.71 -37.62
C LEU A 499 -35.21 42.30 -36.18
N SER A 500 -34.12 41.53 -35.95
CA SER A 500 -33.23 40.70 -36.80
C SER A 500 -32.37 39.76 -35.93
N ASN A 501 -31.92 38.62 -36.49
CA ASN A 501 -30.74 37.76 -36.21
C ASN A 501 -30.16 37.55 -34.77
N GLY A 502 -29.74 36.29 -34.51
CA GLY A 502 -28.80 35.90 -33.43
C GLY A 502 -29.48 35.10 -32.30
N GLU A 503 -29.49 33.76 -32.25
CA GLU A 503 -28.41 32.75 -32.11
C GLU A 503 -28.01 32.37 -30.66
N VAL A 504 -27.64 31.09 -30.51
CA VAL A 504 -27.01 30.42 -29.34
C VAL A 504 -27.84 30.32 -28.03
N SER A 505 -28.53 29.17 -27.91
CA SER A 505 -28.76 28.47 -26.63
C SER A 505 -27.43 27.96 -26.05
N GLY A 506 -27.20 27.81 -24.73
CA GLY A 506 -28.08 27.97 -23.56
C GLY A 506 -27.48 27.23 -22.36
N ARG A 507 -27.98 27.46 -21.13
CA ARG A 507 -27.44 26.82 -19.91
C ARG A 507 -28.49 26.61 -18.82
N ALA A 508 -29.15 25.46 -18.84
CA ALA A 508 -29.83 24.84 -17.70
C ALA A 508 -29.24 23.42 -17.55
N SER A 509 -28.62 23.05 -16.43
CA SER A 509 -29.18 22.94 -15.07
C SER A 509 -30.17 21.78 -14.98
N SER A 510 -29.74 20.71 -14.31
CA SER A 510 -30.50 19.48 -14.11
C SER A 510 -31.74 19.70 -13.23
N ARG A 511 -32.81 18.95 -13.53
CA ARG A 511 -33.94 18.78 -12.61
C ARG A 511 -34.52 17.37 -12.78
N GLY A 512 -34.14 16.47 -11.90
CA GLY A 512 -34.66 15.09 -11.89
C GLY A 512 -36.07 15.04 -11.32
N VAL A 513 -36.85 14.04 -11.76
CA VAL A 513 -38.18 13.74 -11.22
C VAL A 513 -38.29 12.23 -10.98
N ARG A 514 -38.72 11.85 -9.77
CA ARG A 514 -39.21 10.50 -9.47
C ARG A 514 -40.74 10.49 -9.65
N PRO A 515 -41.35 9.51 -10.32
CA PRO A 515 -42.79 9.33 -10.28
C PRO A 515 -43.23 8.68 -8.96
N ALA A 516 -44.46 9.00 -8.54
CA ALA A 516 -45.23 8.23 -7.57
C ALA A 516 -46.50 7.70 -8.28
N SER A 517 -47.13 6.67 -7.72
CA SER A 517 -48.24 5.96 -8.34
C SER A 517 -49.57 6.73 -8.29
N THR A 518 -50.42 6.61 -9.33
CA THR A 518 -51.54 5.64 -9.36
C THR A 518 -52.47 5.87 -10.56
N GLY A 519 -52.73 4.81 -11.34
CA GLY A 519 -54.03 4.52 -11.97
C GLY A 519 -54.57 5.41 -13.11
N SER A 520 -54.44 4.91 -14.35
CA SER A 520 -55.57 4.83 -15.30
C SER A 520 -55.29 3.75 -16.35
N LEU A 521 -56.33 3.04 -16.81
CA LEU A 521 -56.24 2.01 -17.85
C LEU A 521 -57.22 2.34 -18.99
N THR A 522 -56.71 2.88 -20.10
CA THR A 522 -57.42 2.91 -21.39
C THR A 522 -56.43 2.94 -22.56
N LEU A 523 -56.39 1.83 -23.31
CA LEU A 523 -55.99 1.72 -24.72
C LEU A 523 -54.72 2.48 -25.19
N ALA A 524 -53.53 1.95 -24.85
CA ALA A 524 -52.25 2.31 -25.49
C ALA A 524 -51.31 1.09 -25.65
N SER A 525 -51.84 -0.05 -26.12
CA SER A 525 -51.15 -1.36 -26.10
C SER A 525 -49.90 -1.49 -26.99
N GLY A 526 -49.55 -0.48 -27.79
CA GLY A 526 -48.29 -0.44 -28.55
C GLY A 526 -47.12 0.16 -27.76
N GLU A 527 -47.34 1.32 -27.13
CA GLU A 527 -46.25 2.17 -26.59
C GLU A 527 -45.51 1.51 -25.43
N GLY A 528 -46.22 0.82 -24.53
CA GLY A 528 -45.59 0.08 -23.43
C GLY A 528 -44.69 -1.07 -23.92
N SER A 529 -45.08 -1.77 -25.00
CA SER A 529 -44.25 -2.84 -25.58
C SER A 529 -42.97 -2.27 -26.19
N GLU A 530 -43.08 -1.12 -26.85
CA GLU A 530 -41.96 -0.33 -27.36
C GLU A 530 -41.03 0.17 -26.24
N GLU A 531 -41.56 0.70 -25.15
CA GLU A 531 -40.75 1.19 -24.02
C GLU A 531 -40.00 0.05 -23.30
N TRP A 532 -40.68 -1.09 -23.04
CA TRP A 532 -40.01 -2.29 -22.51
C TRP A 532 -38.94 -2.82 -23.48
N ARG A 533 -39.15 -2.73 -24.79
CA ARG A 533 -38.15 -3.12 -25.81
C ARG A 533 -36.92 -2.22 -25.77
N ARG A 534 -37.11 -0.89 -25.66
CA ARG A 534 -36.02 0.09 -25.51
C ARG A 534 -35.26 -0.11 -24.21
N GLN A 535 -35.95 -0.35 -23.11
CA GLN A 535 -35.32 -0.61 -21.80
C GLN A 535 -34.50 -1.90 -21.82
N LEU A 536 -35.02 -2.97 -22.43
CA LEU A 536 -34.29 -4.22 -22.62
C LEU A 536 -33.06 -4.03 -23.52
N GLN A 537 -33.17 -3.23 -24.59
CA GLN A 537 -32.05 -2.92 -25.49
C GLN A 537 -30.98 -2.05 -24.81
N HIS A 538 -31.39 -1.10 -23.95
CA HIS A 538 -30.46 -0.33 -23.12
C HIS A 538 -29.71 -1.23 -22.13
N CYS A 539 -30.40 -2.10 -21.39
CA CYS A 539 -29.76 -3.08 -20.51
C CYS A 539 -28.77 -3.99 -21.28
N LYS A 540 -29.14 -4.47 -22.47
CA LYS A 540 -28.22 -5.26 -23.33
C LYS A 540 -26.98 -4.47 -23.72
N SER A 541 -27.12 -3.19 -24.10
CA SER A 541 -25.97 -2.34 -24.44
C SER A 541 -25.04 -2.10 -23.24
N LEU A 542 -25.59 -1.96 -22.02
CA LEU A 542 -24.80 -1.81 -20.79
C LEU A 542 -24.06 -3.10 -20.44
N CYS A 543 -24.71 -4.26 -20.53
CA CYS A 543 -24.05 -5.56 -20.34
C CYS A 543 -22.90 -5.74 -21.34
N GLN A 544 -23.11 -5.44 -22.62
CA GLN A 544 -22.11 -5.63 -23.67
C GLN A 544 -20.90 -4.68 -23.52
N VAL A 545 -21.10 -3.46 -23.01
CA VAL A 545 -19.99 -2.56 -22.62
C VAL A 545 -19.24 -3.11 -21.40
N ALA A 546 -19.95 -3.60 -20.39
CA ALA A 546 -19.33 -4.17 -19.18
C ALA A 546 -18.58 -5.49 -19.47
N GLU A 547 -19.01 -6.28 -20.45
CA GLU A 547 -18.30 -7.46 -20.94
C GLU A 547 -16.96 -7.07 -21.59
N VAL A 548 -16.96 -6.07 -22.47
CA VAL A 548 -15.72 -5.54 -23.09
C VAL A 548 -14.78 -4.92 -22.05
N GLU A 549 -15.31 -4.20 -21.06
CA GLU A 549 -14.50 -3.65 -19.96
C GLU A 549 -13.90 -4.76 -19.08
N ARG A 550 -14.69 -5.78 -18.71
CA ARG A 550 -14.22 -6.98 -18.00
C ARG A 550 -13.09 -7.66 -18.77
N ASP A 551 -13.27 -7.88 -20.07
CA ASP A 551 -12.29 -8.61 -20.89
C ASP A 551 -11.00 -7.80 -21.05
N LYS A 552 -11.09 -6.47 -21.18
CA LYS A 552 -9.92 -5.59 -21.20
C LYS A 552 -9.21 -5.52 -19.83
N LEU A 553 -9.95 -5.61 -18.73
CA LEU A 553 -9.38 -5.74 -17.39
C LEU A 553 -8.68 -7.11 -17.20
N MET A 554 -9.20 -8.19 -17.77
CA MET A 554 -8.51 -9.50 -17.77
C MET A 554 -7.21 -9.46 -18.57
N GLU A 555 -7.18 -8.83 -19.76
CA GLU A 555 -5.93 -8.60 -20.50
C GLU A 555 -4.91 -7.81 -19.66
N LEU A 556 -5.34 -6.73 -18.99
CA LEU A 556 -4.46 -5.93 -18.13
C LEU A 556 -3.92 -6.75 -16.95
N VAL A 557 -4.76 -7.56 -16.30
CA VAL A 557 -4.34 -8.48 -15.23
C VAL A 557 -3.34 -9.50 -15.78
N GLN A 558 -3.52 -10.04 -16.98
CA GLN A 558 -2.60 -11.01 -17.57
C GLN A 558 -1.25 -10.38 -17.95
N ILE A 559 -1.24 -9.13 -18.43
CA ILE A 559 0.00 -8.35 -18.67
C ILE A 559 0.73 -8.02 -17.35
N LEU A 560 -0.02 -7.73 -16.27
CA LEU A 560 0.57 -7.52 -14.94
C LEU A 560 1.12 -8.83 -14.35
N GLN A 561 0.45 -9.95 -14.59
CA GLN A 561 0.88 -11.29 -14.17
C GLN A 561 2.19 -11.69 -14.86
N THR A 562 2.26 -11.64 -16.20
CA THR A 562 3.50 -11.97 -16.93
C THR A 562 4.66 -11.06 -16.53
N ARG A 563 4.40 -9.77 -16.30
CA ARG A 563 5.42 -8.82 -15.82
C ARG A 563 5.90 -9.12 -14.40
N ALA A 564 5.03 -9.63 -13.54
CA ALA A 564 5.40 -10.09 -12.20
C ALA A 564 6.23 -11.38 -12.26
N ASP A 565 5.86 -12.31 -13.14
CA ASP A 565 6.60 -13.57 -13.35
C ASP A 565 7.99 -13.32 -13.97
N GLU A 566 8.11 -12.40 -14.93
CA GLU A 566 9.41 -11.90 -15.41
C GLU A 566 10.26 -11.29 -14.28
N ALA A 567 9.66 -10.50 -13.40
CA ALA A 567 10.38 -9.87 -12.28
C ALA A 567 10.83 -10.92 -11.25
N ASN A 568 10.05 -11.99 -11.04
CA ASN A 568 10.44 -13.14 -10.22
C ASN A 568 11.62 -13.88 -10.84
N VAL A 569 11.60 -14.18 -12.15
CA VAL A 569 12.73 -14.82 -12.87
C VAL A 569 14.01 -13.99 -12.76
N LYS A 570 13.94 -12.69 -13.07
CA LYS A 570 15.10 -11.77 -12.94
C LYS A 570 15.63 -11.69 -11.51
N THR A 571 14.77 -11.93 -10.50
CA THR A 571 15.17 -11.99 -9.08
C THR A 571 15.85 -13.33 -8.73
N THR A 572 15.37 -14.47 -9.24
CA THR A 572 16.00 -15.77 -8.99
C THR A 572 17.33 -15.92 -9.73
N GLU A 573 17.44 -15.38 -10.95
CA GLU A 573 18.71 -15.27 -11.70
C GLU A 573 19.76 -14.43 -10.95
N ALA A 574 19.36 -13.28 -10.42
CA ALA A 574 20.23 -12.45 -9.58
C ALA A 574 20.64 -13.15 -8.28
N GLN A 575 19.73 -13.91 -7.65
CA GLN A 575 20.01 -14.71 -6.46
C GLN A 575 20.98 -15.87 -6.76
N SER A 576 20.83 -16.55 -7.90
CA SER A 576 21.77 -17.59 -8.35
C SER A 576 23.16 -16.99 -8.62
N SER A 577 23.21 -15.87 -9.35
CA SER A 577 24.45 -15.13 -9.62
C SER A 577 25.18 -14.72 -8.35
N LEU A 578 24.45 -14.26 -7.32
CA LEU A 578 24.99 -13.95 -6.00
C LEU A 578 25.49 -15.20 -5.25
N GLN A 579 24.82 -16.33 -5.40
CA GLN A 579 25.24 -17.60 -4.80
C GLN A 579 26.52 -18.14 -5.46
N GLU A 580 26.63 -18.09 -6.79
CA GLU A 580 27.88 -18.41 -7.49
C GLU A 580 29.01 -17.44 -7.11
N ALA A 581 28.74 -16.14 -7.02
CA ALA A 581 29.74 -15.15 -6.61
C ALA A 581 30.29 -15.45 -5.20
N LYS A 582 29.43 -15.87 -4.27
CA LYS A 582 29.85 -16.36 -2.93
C LYS A 582 30.69 -17.64 -3.03
N GLN A 583 30.31 -18.61 -3.86
CA GLN A 583 31.08 -19.85 -4.06
C GLN A 583 32.46 -19.56 -4.68
N ARG A 584 32.54 -18.67 -5.67
CA ARG A 584 33.80 -18.18 -6.27
C ARG A 584 34.66 -17.48 -5.22
N ASN A 585 34.06 -16.66 -4.35
CA ASN A 585 34.78 -15.96 -3.28
C ASN A 585 35.38 -16.95 -2.26
N VAL A 586 34.58 -17.90 -1.74
CA VAL A 586 35.08 -18.97 -0.83
C VAL A 586 36.14 -19.86 -1.49
N TRP A 587 36.05 -20.10 -2.80
CA TRP A 587 37.11 -20.79 -3.55
C TRP A 587 38.40 -19.96 -3.60
N LEU A 588 38.31 -18.65 -3.87
CA LEU A 588 39.46 -17.74 -3.85
C LEU A 588 40.08 -17.63 -2.45
N GLU A 589 39.29 -17.51 -1.38
CA GLU A 589 39.77 -17.56 0.00
C GLU A 589 40.53 -18.86 0.29
N LYS A 590 40.03 -20.01 -0.21
CA LYS A 590 40.68 -21.32 -0.06
C LYS A 590 42.01 -21.41 -0.82
N GLN A 591 42.15 -20.80 -2.00
CA GLN A 591 43.44 -20.73 -2.69
C GLN A 591 44.39 -19.71 -2.01
N LEU A 592 43.88 -18.56 -1.56
CA LEU A 592 44.66 -17.57 -0.81
C LEU A 592 45.21 -18.17 0.49
N GLY A 593 44.39 -18.99 1.17
CA GLY A 593 44.80 -19.78 2.35
C GLY A 593 45.93 -20.76 2.05
N LYS A 594 45.86 -21.50 0.93
CA LYS A 594 46.97 -22.37 0.49
C LYS A 594 48.24 -21.58 0.18
N VAL A 595 48.16 -20.55 -0.65
CA VAL A 595 49.31 -19.71 -1.02
C VAL A 595 49.93 -19.05 0.22
N LYS A 596 49.13 -18.71 1.23
CA LYS A 596 49.61 -18.19 2.52
C LYS A 596 50.29 -19.25 3.40
N VAL A 597 49.91 -20.53 3.29
CA VAL A 597 50.60 -21.66 3.95
C VAL A 597 51.89 -22.01 3.20
N GLU A 598 51.86 -22.10 1.87
CA GLU A 598 52.99 -22.41 1.00
C GLU A 598 54.06 -21.29 1.01
N GLY A 599 53.65 -20.02 1.07
CA GLY A 599 54.57 -18.89 1.27
C GLY A 599 55.18 -18.83 2.68
N SER A 600 54.52 -19.43 3.68
CA SER A 600 54.99 -19.45 5.07
C SER A 600 56.00 -20.56 5.37
N THR A 601 56.22 -21.52 4.48
CA THR A 601 57.31 -22.51 4.60
C THR A 601 58.63 -22.05 3.98
N ASN A 602 58.60 -21.04 3.10
CA ASN A 602 59.75 -20.62 2.28
C ASN A 602 60.10 -19.11 2.37
N SER A 603 60.07 -18.51 3.57
CA SER A 603 60.51 -17.11 3.75
C SER A 603 61.17 -16.80 5.11
N GLY A 604 62.42 -17.25 5.27
CA GLY A 604 63.24 -16.91 6.45
C GLY A 604 63.86 -15.51 6.39
N LYS A 605 63.63 -14.71 7.45
CA LYS A 605 64.38 -13.49 7.85
C LYS A 605 64.32 -12.25 6.92
N GLY A 606 63.37 -11.36 7.24
CA GLY A 606 63.73 -9.99 7.68
C GLY A 606 63.76 -8.85 6.66
N ALA A 607 62.82 -7.92 6.80
CA ALA A 607 62.93 -6.53 6.33
C ALA A 607 62.25 -5.59 7.34
N LYS A 608 62.70 -4.32 7.45
CA LYS A 608 62.13 -3.32 8.36
C LYS A 608 60.99 -2.54 7.69
N LYS A 609 60.02 -2.08 8.48
CA LYS A 609 58.95 -1.19 8.02
C LYS A 609 59.52 0.15 7.53
N SER A 610 59.01 0.66 6.43
CA SER A 610 58.98 2.09 6.11
C SER A 610 57.61 2.42 5.53
N SER A 611 56.91 3.40 6.10
CA SER A 611 55.53 3.74 5.74
C SER A 611 55.43 5.24 5.44
N THR A 612 55.77 5.62 4.21
CA THR A 612 55.63 7.00 3.72
C THR A 612 54.16 7.29 3.40
N VAL A 613 53.42 7.83 4.36
CA VAL A 613 52.03 8.25 4.16
C VAL A 613 52.02 9.62 3.47
N VAL A 614 51.88 9.62 2.14
CA VAL A 614 51.58 10.83 1.38
C VAL A 614 50.10 11.20 1.60
N LYS A 615 49.86 12.37 2.18
CA LYS A 615 48.54 13.01 2.15
C LYS A 615 48.43 13.84 0.87
N MET A 616 47.31 13.74 0.17
CA MET A 616 46.78 14.87 -0.60
C MET A 616 45.42 15.25 -0.05
N SER A 617 45.29 16.49 0.40
CA SER A 617 44.04 17.15 0.75
C SER A 617 43.52 17.89 -0.48
N VAL A 618 42.26 17.65 -0.86
CA VAL A 618 41.60 18.42 -1.91
C VAL A 618 40.89 19.61 -1.26
N SER A 619 41.30 20.82 -1.62
CA SER A 619 40.61 22.07 -1.30
C SER A 619 40.51 22.91 -2.58
N GLY A 620 39.29 23.06 -3.11
CA GLY A 620 39.05 23.86 -4.31
C GLY A 620 39.01 25.36 -4.00
N GLY A 621 39.60 26.16 -4.87
CA GLY A 621 39.52 27.62 -4.85
C GLY A 621 39.87 28.17 -6.23
N TYR A 622 39.06 29.11 -6.73
CA TYR A 622 39.34 29.83 -7.98
C TYR A 622 40.33 30.95 -7.70
N LEU A 623 41.24 31.21 -8.65
CA LEU A 623 41.37 32.47 -9.38
C LEU A 623 42.47 32.36 -10.46
N ALA A 624 42.61 33.35 -11.33
CA ALA A 624 43.58 33.39 -12.42
C ALA A 624 44.89 34.10 -12.01
N ASP A 625 46.00 33.82 -12.69
CA ASP A 625 46.54 34.72 -13.73
C ASP A 625 47.58 33.97 -14.60
N SER A 626 48.45 34.71 -15.31
CA SER A 626 49.15 34.31 -16.54
C SER A 626 50.65 33.98 -16.37
N ASP A 627 51.25 33.60 -17.51
CA ASP A 627 52.66 33.71 -17.90
C ASP A 627 53.74 32.66 -17.48
N LEU A 628 54.25 32.03 -18.55
CA LEU A 628 55.67 31.81 -18.91
C LEU A 628 56.59 31.00 -17.98
N VAL A 629 57.09 29.87 -18.50
CA VAL A 629 58.47 29.75 -19.08
C VAL A 629 58.66 28.34 -19.67
N GLU A 630 59.39 28.22 -20.79
CA GLU A 630 59.74 26.94 -21.42
C GLU A 630 60.85 26.18 -20.68
N GLY A 631 60.82 24.85 -20.72
CA GLY A 631 61.88 24.01 -20.16
C GLY A 631 61.73 22.54 -20.55
N ASP A 632 62.60 22.05 -21.43
CA ASP A 632 62.58 20.68 -21.95
C ASP A 632 62.86 19.63 -20.87
N LEU A 633 61.89 18.74 -20.63
CA LEU A 633 62.05 17.47 -19.90
C LEU A 633 60.95 16.49 -20.35
N PRO A 634 61.25 15.20 -20.63
CA PRO A 634 60.32 14.25 -21.23
C PRO A 634 59.32 13.65 -20.22
N LEU A 635 58.71 14.50 -19.40
CA LEU A 635 57.76 14.11 -18.34
C LEU A 635 56.30 14.50 -18.66
N ASN A 636 56.09 15.36 -19.66
CA ASN A 636 54.75 15.86 -20.01
C ASN A 636 53.94 14.89 -20.89
N GLN A 637 54.59 14.05 -21.72
CA GLN A 637 53.88 13.17 -22.66
C GLN A 637 52.94 12.19 -21.95
N GLN A 638 53.40 11.52 -20.88
CA GLN A 638 52.56 10.56 -20.14
C GLN A 638 51.34 11.24 -19.49
N MET A 639 51.47 12.48 -19.03
CA MET A 639 50.34 13.25 -18.48
C MET A 639 49.40 13.73 -19.60
N LEU A 640 49.94 14.07 -20.78
CA LEU A 640 49.16 14.40 -21.96
C LEU A 640 48.36 13.19 -22.47
N ASP A 641 48.99 12.01 -22.56
CA ASP A 641 48.37 10.75 -22.93
C ASP A 641 47.26 10.35 -21.94
N GLU A 642 47.51 10.54 -20.63
CA GLU A 642 46.50 10.29 -19.60
C GLU A 642 45.33 11.29 -19.70
N LEU A 643 45.61 12.58 -19.92
CA LEU A 643 44.57 13.60 -20.11
C LEU A 643 43.76 13.37 -21.39
N GLN A 644 44.39 12.94 -22.49
CA GLN A 644 43.71 12.51 -23.71
C GLN A 644 42.85 11.27 -23.46
N THR A 645 43.33 10.29 -22.71
CA THR A 645 42.56 9.08 -22.34
C THR A 645 41.35 9.45 -21.48
N ARG A 646 41.54 10.31 -20.47
CA ARG A 646 40.44 10.83 -19.62
C ARG A 646 39.43 11.66 -20.43
N LEU A 647 39.90 12.43 -21.41
CA LEU A 647 39.04 13.20 -22.32
C LEU A 647 38.24 12.29 -23.25
N ALA A 648 38.85 11.27 -23.83
CA ALA A 648 38.16 10.27 -24.65
C ALA A 648 37.04 9.56 -23.86
N ILE A 649 37.36 9.04 -22.67
CA ILE A 649 36.36 8.44 -21.77
C ILE A 649 35.22 9.41 -21.46
N LYS A 650 35.51 10.70 -21.25
CA LYS A 650 34.49 11.73 -20.99
C LYS A 650 33.68 12.12 -22.23
N ILE A 651 34.22 11.95 -23.44
CA ILE A 651 33.47 12.08 -24.70
C ILE A 651 32.55 10.87 -24.88
N ASP A 652 33.04 9.65 -24.68
CA ASP A 652 32.26 8.42 -24.77
C ASP A 652 31.11 8.39 -23.75
N GLU A 653 31.36 8.78 -22.50
CA GLU A 653 30.31 8.99 -21.50
C GLU A 653 29.26 10.01 -21.96
N ASN A 654 29.69 11.13 -22.56
CA ASN A 654 28.80 12.18 -23.00
C ASN A 654 27.93 11.74 -24.19
N ASP A 655 28.50 10.98 -25.14
CA ASP A 655 27.78 10.45 -26.30
C ASP A 655 26.89 9.25 -25.95
N ALA A 656 27.28 8.42 -24.97
CA ALA A 656 26.40 7.43 -24.34
C ALA A 656 25.21 8.11 -23.64
N LEU A 657 25.44 9.19 -22.89
CA LEU A 657 24.37 9.98 -22.25
C LEU A 657 23.46 10.66 -23.28
N LYS A 658 24.01 11.29 -24.34
CA LYS A 658 23.22 11.82 -25.46
C LYS A 658 22.36 10.73 -26.11
N SER A 659 22.91 9.53 -26.29
CA SER A 659 22.20 8.40 -26.91
C SER A 659 21.09 7.84 -26.01
N ALA A 660 21.33 7.74 -24.70
CA ALA A 660 20.31 7.38 -23.71
C ALA A 660 19.19 8.43 -23.64
N VAL A 661 19.52 9.73 -23.66
CA VAL A 661 18.53 10.82 -23.70
C VAL A 661 17.71 10.78 -24.99
N LYS A 662 18.34 10.61 -26.16
CA LYS A 662 17.63 10.43 -27.44
C LYS A 662 16.70 9.21 -27.43
N SER A 663 17.16 8.08 -26.88
CA SER A 663 16.37 6.84 -26.78
C SER A 663 15.14 7.01 -25.88
N THR A 664 15.33 7.60 -24.69
CA THR A 664 14.23 7.88 -23.75
C THR A 664 13.26 8.95 -24.26
N LEU A 665 13.74 9.95 -25.01
CA LEU A 665 12.91 10.94 -25.69
C LEU A 665 12.06 10.28 -26.78
N LYS A 666 12.65 9.47 -27.67
CA LYS A 666 11.92 8.73 -28.71
C LYS A 666 10.86 7.80 -28.13
N ALA A 667 11.18 7.08 -27.04
CA ALA A 667 10.19 6.25 -26.34
C ALA A 667 9.02 7.08 -25.78
N LYS A 668 9.26 8.32 -25.34
CA LYS A 668 8.19 9.24 -24.88
C LYS A 668 7.40 9.85 -26.03
N GLU A 669 7.99 10.07 -27.20
CA GLU A 669 7.27 10.44 -28.42
C GLU A 669 6.37 9.30 -28.90
N GLU A 670 6.83 8.05 -28.80
CA GLU A 670 6.05 6.84 -29.12
C GLU A 670 4.89 6.63 -28.13
N ASP A 671 5.13 6.77 -26.82
CA ASP A 671 4.07 6.81 -25.80
C ASP A 671 3.01 7.89 -26.13
N LEU A 672 3.46 9.14 -26.36
CA LEU A 672 2.57 10.26 -26.64
C LEU A 672 1.77 10.06 -27.93
N LYS A 673 2.36 9.47 -28.96
CA LYS A 673 1.66 9.12 -30.20
C LYS A 673 0.56 8.10 -29.94
N LEU A 674 0.85 7.03 -29.18
CA LEU A 674 -0.16 6.03 -28.79
C LEU A 674 -1.32 6.66 -27.99
N TYR A 675 -1.03 7.58 -27.07
CA TYR A 675 -2.09 8.33 -26.37
C TYR A 675 -2.95 9.18 -27.30
N HIS A 676 -2.36 9.87 -28.29
CA HIS A 676 -3.12 10.66 -29.27
C HIS A 676 -3.96 9.78 -30.21
N ASP A 677 -3.42 8.65 -30.66
CA ASP A 677 -4.12 7.70 -31.53
C ASP A 677 -5.28 7.02 -30.78
N MET A 678 -5.09 6.64 -29.52
CA MET A 678 -6.16 6.14 -28.64
C MET A 678 -7.26 7.20 -28.45
N MET A 679 -6.91 8.45 -28.10
CA MET A 679 -7.90 9.53 -27.96
C MET A 679 -8.67 9.80 -29.26
N ARG A 680 -8.02 9.66 -30.43
CA ARG A 680 -8.67 9.79 -31.73
C ARG A 680 -9.70 8.68 -31.94
N GLN A 681 -9.32 7.43 -31.69
CA GLN A 681 -10.22 6.26 -31.81
C GLN A 681 -11.41 6.37 -30.86
N THR A 682 -11.20 6.72 -29.58
CA THR A 682 -12.31 6.94 -28.62
C THR A 682 -13.27 8.03 -29.10
N LYS A 683 -12.73 9.14 -29.64
CA LYS A 683 -13.54 10.23 -30.22
C LYS A 683 -14.30 9.79 -31.47
N GLU A 684 -13.69 8.98 -32.34
CA GLU A 684 -14.33 8.45 -33.54
C GLU A 684 -15.48 7.49 -33.23
N VAL A 685 -15.28 6.55 -32.29
CA VAL A 685 -16.31 5.64 -31.78
C VAL A 685 -17.45 6.43 -31.11
N PHE A 686 -17.15 7.42 -30.29
CA PHE A 686 -18.16 8.27 -29.66
C PHE A 686 -18.98 9.07 -30.69
N LEU A 687 -18.32 9.64 -31.70
CA LEU A 687 -19.00 10.32 -32.82
C LEU A 687 -19.76 9.35 -33.73
N GLN A 688 -19.37 8.08 -33.81
CA GLN A 688 -20.12 7.03 -34.51
C GLN A 688 -21.38 6.66 -33.74
N GLY A 689 -21.30 6.46 -32.42
CA GLY A 689 -22.45 6.22 -31.55
C GLY A 689 -23.46 7.38 -31.58
N LEU A 690 -22.99 8.63 -31.53
CA LEU A 690 -23.85 9.82 -31.69
C LEU A 690 -24.51 9.90 -33.09
N ARG A 691 -23.82 9.47 -34.15
CA ARG A 691 -24.40 9.41 -35.51
C ARG A 691 -25.45 8.31 -35.61
N GLN A 692 -25.20 7.13 -35.04
CA GLN A 692 -26.16 6.03 -34.98
C GLN A 692 -27.41 6.42 -34.18
N PHE A 693 -27.25 7.00 -32.98
CA PHE A 693 -28.36 7.49 -32.16
C PHE A 693 -29.24 8.51 -32.89
N ARG A 694 -28.62 9.42 -33.65
CA ARG A 694 -29.36 10.41 -34.46
C ARG A 694 -30.03 9.80 -35.71
N GLN A 695 -29.50 8.71 -36.25
CA GLN A 695 -30.12 8.00 -37.38
C GLN A 695 -31.29 7.12 -36.90
N SER A 696 -31.15 6.40 -35.80
CA SER A 696 -32.25 5.60 -35.23
C SER A 696 -33.38 6.46 -34.66
N GLY A 697 -33.09 7.68 -34.18
CA GLY A 697 -34.10 8.69 -33.85
C GLY A 697 -34.66 9.48 -35.05
N GLY A 698 -34.16 9.24 -36.27
CA GLY A 698 -34.59 9.94 -37.50
C GLY A 698 -35.50 9.13 -38.42
N ASN A 699 -35.49 7.79 -38.30
CA ASN A 699 -36.28 6.87 -39.13
C ASN A 699 -37.70 6.61 -38.58
N SER A 700 -38.25 7.50 -37.77
CA SER A 700 -39.56 7.39 -37.13
C SER A 700 -40.41 8.65 -37.32
N SER A 701 -40.59 9.05 -38.58
CA SER A 701 -41.48 10.13 -39.06
C SER A 701 -41.93 9.82 -40.48
#